data_AF-A0A950JKJ3-F1
#
_entry.id   AF-A0A950JKJ3-F1
#
_cell.length_a   1.000
_cell.length_b   1.000
_cell.length_c   1.000
_cell.angle_alpha   90.00
_cell.angle_beta   90.00
_cell.angle_gamma   90.00
#
_symmetry.space_group_name_H-M   'P 1'
#
loop_
_entity.id
_entity.type
_entity.pdbx_description
1 polymer ?
#
loop_
_entity_poly.entity_id
_entity_poly.type
_entity_poly.pdbx_seq_one_letter_code
_entity_poly.pdbx_strand_id
1 'polypeptide(L)'
;MAAVNWKNPVNGDWDVAADWSTGEVPTSADDVTISATGPYIVTVGAPMTIGVVPLRLQIFPTANSLTFNAPEAALDENTGKLTVAGALTVNSGLVSLNEANAIGSVSLTGGVLSLGNAGALGTAIVLISGGELLGAATEALNNSLEFSGTSTIAAAHGTTLNVTGNFGIGSNSTLNFGAPGEDGIIIWNPLSYSNGIPFTFNIVAGTLKAASADLAAMMDTSDEPTTVDAGATLDLGGFGLTLSDLVGAGAVADSGAAATLILDTANFSGAISGPLSLGATGPVVLSGANTYTGTTTISSAGNLLLGDGGATGLIGSGEINDAGTLTIDRNNAVTLTNAISGAGVLKQIGTGVTSIDTANPYTGGTTVSAGTLAIGAADALGTGAIGLDGGELLTTANETIIDALNFSGTSTIAAAHGTTLDLNGAIGINGNSTLNFGAVGQDGVVVWNEDGGGGATNPYTLNVVAGTLRAGPGFSGVASVAARPTTVDAGATLDLGGVDLGFTDLLGGGTVTDSGAAASLTLDAANFSGTISGPLGVTFDGDALLSGLEDFTRDSTLIPSITVANTGTYDLVANTNISGTPASLFINNGLFEKTGGGGVSDVTSNFINDGALNVLSGSIAFSGGFTNNGVIHGLVTQSDGVTTVSAPVSSDFNGDGLSDILLQNTSGGVAVWEMNGTSLTDNAMVANPGPSWRAIGTGDFNGDGLSDILLQNTNGEVAVWGMNGTSLSSSAAVANPGPSWHAIGTGDFNGDGDSDILLQNTNGEVAIWQMNGTSLSSSAAVADPGPSWHAIGTGDFNGAGHSDILLQNANGEVAVWQMSGTSLIASGTVGANPGPSWRAVGPG
;
A
#
# COMPACT_ATOMS: atom_id res chain seq x y z
N MET A 1 -23.12 -45.48 -53.67
CA MET A 1 -23.32 -46.92 -53.38
C MET A 1 -24.81 -47.19 -53.41
N ALA A 2 -25.23 -48.35 -53.91
CA ALA A 2 -26.63 -48.63 -54.21
C ALA A 2 -27.49 -48.67 -52.94
N ALA A 3 -28.62 -47.98 -52.97
CA ALA A 3 -29.67 -48.04 -51.95
C ALA A 3 -30.17 -49.48 -51.81
N VAL A 4 -30.19 -50.00 -50.59
CA VAL A 4 -30.71 -51.35 -50.30
C VAL A 4 -32.23 -51.24 -50.15
N ASN A 5 -32.96 -51.83 -51.09
CA ASN A 5 -34.38 -52.12 -50.94
C ASN A 5 -34.53 -53.51 -50.33
N TRP A 6 -35.08 -53.57 -49.12
CA TRP A 6 -35.30 -54.81 -48.38
C TRP A 6 -36.27 -55.74 -49.07
N LYS A 7 -35.98 -57.05 -48.95
CA LYS A 7 -36.99 -58.09 -48.78
C LYS A 7 -36.22 -59.50 -48.40
N ASN A 8 -36.77 -60.49 -47.60
CA ASN A 8 -36.67 -61.91 -46.96
C ASN A 8 -36.03 -63.28 -47.50
N PRO A 9 -35.80 -64.38 -46.68
CA PRO A 9 -36.84 -65.22 -45.99
C PRO A 9 -36.61 -65.68 -44.51
N VAL A 10 -37.68 -65.61 -43.69
CA VAL A 10 -38.19 -66.48 -42.59
C VAL A 10 -37.35 -66.62 -41.29
N ASN A 11 -37.90 -66.09 -40.18
CA ASN A 11 -37.57 -66.36 -38.77
C ASN A 11 -36.07 -66.52 -38.44
N GLY A 12 -35.36 -65.42 -38.22
CA GLY A 12 -34.00 -65.43 -37.66
C GLY A 12 -33.34 -64.07 -37.76
N ASP A 13 -32.49 -63.74 -36.78
CA ASP A 13 -31.66 -62.52 -36.73
C ASP A 13 -30.95 -62.22 -38.07
N TRP A 14 -31.07 -60.98 -38.57
CA TRP A 14 -30.41 -60.54 -39.80
C TRP A 14 -28.98 -60.06 -39.49
N ASP A 15 -28.12 -61.02 -39.15
CA ASP A 15 -26.77 -60.77 -38.63
C ASP A 15 -25.66 -60.82 -39.71
N VAL A 16 -26.00 -61.03 -41.00
CA VAL A 16 -25.00 -61.28 -42.07
C VAL A 16 -25.21 -60.42 -43.32
N ALA A 17 -24.15 -59.74 -43.79
CA ALA A 17 -24.12 -58.85 -44.95
C ALA A 17 -24.59 -59.48 -46.29
N ALA A 18 -24.70 -60.81 -46.36
CA ALA A 18 -25.11 -61.55 -47.55
C ALA A 18 -26.62 -61.46 -47.85
N ASP A 19 -27.45 -61.12 -46.86
CA ASP A 19 -28.93 -61.10 -46.98
C ASP A 19 -29.48 -59.78 -47.54
N TRP A 20 -28.61 -58.80 -47.78
CA TRP A 20 -28.96 -57.40 -48.04
C TRP A 20 -29.24 -57.08 -49.52
N SER A 21 -29.61 -58.06 -50.35
CA SER A 21 -29.79 -57.77 -51.79
C SER A 21 -30.94 -58.40 -52.59
N THR A 22 -31.86 -59.27 -52.10
CA THR A 22 -32.88 -59.89 -53.03
C THR A 22 -34.26 -60.50 -52.55
N GLY A 23 -34.88 -60.32 -51.38
CA GLY A 23 -35.99 -61.24 -50.90
C GLY A 23 -37.49 -60.76 -50.81
N GLU A 24 -38.30 -61.02 -49.71
CA GLU A 24 -39.63 -60.39 -49.17
C GLU A 24 -39.76 -59.21 -48.02
N VAL A 25 -40.80 -58.32 -48.04
CA VAL A 25 -41.30 -57.08 -47.37
C VAL A 25 -41.61 -57.37 -45.94
N PRO A 26 -40.92 -56.84 -44.93
CA PRO A 26 -41.47 -56.91 -43.60
C PRO A 26 -42.95 -56.50 -43.61
N THR A 27 -43.78 -57.39 -43.09
CA THR A 27 -45.20 -57.17 -42.85
C THR A 27 -45.42 -56.89 -41.38
N SER A 28 -46.62 -56.45 -41.00
CA SER A 28 -46.98 -56.20 -39.60
C SER A 28 -46.89 -57.43 -38.68
N ALA A 29 -46.47 -58.60 -39.18
CA ALA A 29 -46.22 -59.81 -38.40
C ALA A 29 -44.71 -60.08 -38.14
N ASP A 30 -43.80 -59.34 -38.77
CA ASP A 30 -42.37 -59.64 -38.77
C ASP A 30 -41.59 -58.76 -37.77
N ASP A 31 -40.73 -59.38 -36.97
CA ASP A 31 -39.74 -58.70 -36.12
C ASP A 31 -38.42 -58.53 -36.88
N VAL A 32 -37.85 -57.32 -36.91
CA VAL A 32 -36.66 -56.96 -37.68
C VAL A 32 -35.55 -56.50 -36.75
N THR A 33 -34.36 -57.09 -36.86
CA THR A 33 -33.14 -56.66 -36.12
C THR A 33 -32.03 -56.34 -37.10
N ILE A 34 -31.39 -55.18 -36.94
CA ILE A 34 -30.24 -54.73 -37.73
C ILE A 34 -29.00 -54.74 -36.82
N SER A 35 -28.15 -55.74 -37.00
CA SER A 35 -26.93 -55.97 -36.19
C SER A 35 -25.64 -56.10 -37.02
N ALA A 36 -25.72 -55.99 -38.34
CA ALA A 36 -24.56 -56.10 -39.23
C ALA A 36 -23.57 -54.93 -39.06
N THR A 37 -22.27 -55.24 -39.08
CA THR A 37 -21.15 -54.27 -39.09
C THR A 37 -20.87 -53.81 -40.52
N GLY A 38 -20.90 -52.49 -40.76
CA GLY A 38 -20.79 -51.80 -42.06
C GLY A 38 -21.71 -50.57 -42.17
N PRO A 39 -21.42 -49.59 -43.06
CA PRO A 39 -22.25 -48.39 -43.27
C PRO A 39 -23.54 -48.76 -44.01
N TYR A 40 -24.53 -49.25 -43.28
CA TYR A 40 -25.82 -49.66 -43.83
C TYR A 40 -26.86 -48.58 -43.58
N ILE A 41 -27.29 -47.92 -44.66
CA ILE A 41 -28.36 -46.93 -44.62
C ILE A 41 -29.66 -47.58 -45.10
N VAL A 42 -30.65 -47.65 -44.22
CA VAL A 42 -32.03 -48.01 -44.53
C VAL A 42 -32.77 -46.73 -44.92
N THR A 43 -33.14 -46.58 -46.18
CA THR A 43 -33.89 -45.40 -46.66
C THR A 43 -35.38 -45.70 -46.81
N VAL A 44 -36.24 -44.84 -46.25
CA VAL A 44 -37.71 -44.90 -46.46
C VAL A 44 -38.12 -43.89 -47.55
N GLY A 45 -38.67 -44.37 -48.68
CA GLY A 45 -38.93 -43.54 -49.89
C GLY A 45 -40.40 -43.10 -50.13
N ALA A 46 -40.58 -42.14 -51.05
CA ALA A 46 -41.75 -41.25 -51.25
C ALA A 46 -43.16 -41.86 -51.46
N PRO A 47 -44.25 -41.11 -51.13
CA PRO A 47 -45.62 -41.40 -51.53
C PRO A 47 -45.85 -41.18 -53.04
N MET A 48 -46.54 -42.12 -53.67
CA MET A 48 -46.90 -42.06 -55.09
C MET A 48 -48.11 -41.14 -55.32
N THR A 49 -47.99 -40.14 -56.21
CA THR A 49 -49.18 -39.49 -56.80
C THR A 49 -49.68 -40.35 -57.96
N ILE A 50 -50.94 -40.79 -57.89
CA ILE A 50 -51.57 -41.65 -58.90
C ILE A 50 -51.83 -40.84 -60.18
N GLY A 51 -51.16 -41.23 -61.28
CA GLY A 51 -51.39 -40.69 -62.63
C GLY A 51 -50.87 -41.63 -63.71
N VAL A 52 -51.65 -42.69 -64.01
CA VAL A 52 -51.53 -43.66 -65.13
C VAL A 52 -50.31 -44.62 -65.11
N VAL A 53 -50.60 -45.92 -65.00
CA VAL A 53 -49.72 -47.07 -64.64
C VAL A 53 -48.91 -47.64 -65.83
N PRO A 54 -47.85 -48.48 -65.66
CA PRO A 54 -47.97 -49.83 -65.09
C PRO A 54 -46.93 -50.22 -64.00
N LEU A 55 -47.45 -50.88 -62.95
CA LEU A 55 -46.81 -51.87 -62.07
C LEU A 55 -45.49 -51.49 -61.37
N ARG A 56 -45.58 -50.73 -60.28
CA ARG A 56 -44.75 -50.93 -59.08
C ARG A 56 -45.62 -50.81 -57.83
N LEU A 57 -45.74 -51.91 -57.08
CA LEU A 57 -46.43 -51.98 -55.80
C LEU A 57 -45.46 -51.42 -54.74
N GLN A 58 -45.67 -50.18 -54.32
CA GLN A 58 -44.85 -49.50 -53.32
C GLN A 58 -45.54 -49.69 -51.95
N ILE A 59 -44.95 -50.54 -51.10
CA ILE A 59 -45.48 -50.98 -49.80
C ILE A 59 -44.74 -50.20 -48.71
N PHE A 60 -45.49 -49.61 -47.77
CA PHE A 60 -44.94 -49.01 -46.55
C PHE A 60 -44.26 -50.09 -45.71
N PRO A 61 -43.04 -49.89 -45.18
CA PRO A 61 -42.45 -50.86 -44.25
C PRO A 61 -43.35 -50.92 -43.01
N THR A 62 -44.11 -52.01 -42.89
CA THR A 62 -44.87 -52.37 -41.70
C THR A 62 -44.08 -53.46 -41.01
N ALA A 63 -43.59 -53.26 -39.78
CA ALA A 63 -42.97 -54.32 -38.99
C ALA A 63 -43.74 -54.52 -37.68
N ASN A 64 -43.69 -55.72 -37.10
CA ASN A 64 -44.13 -55.94 -35.72
C ASN A 64 -43.13 -55.30 -34.73
N SER A 65 -41.83 -55.48 -34.91
CA SER A 65 -40.80 -54.72 -34.18
C SER A 65 -39.60 -54.42 -35.06
N LEU A 66 -38.83 -53.38 -34.73
CA LEU A 66 -37.63 -52.97 -35.45
C LEU A 66 -36.53 -52.61 -34.44
N THR A 67 -35.37 -53.28 -34.51
CA THR A 67 -34.27 -53.13 -33.55
C THR A 67 -32.97 -52.75 -34.26
N PHE A 68 -32.25 -51.75 -33.75
CA PHE A 68 -30.91 -51.35 -34.21
C PHE A 68 -29.86 -51.67 -33.13
N ASN A 69 -28.91 -52.54 -33.45
CA ASN A 69 -27.90 -53.08 -32.52
C ASN A 69 -26.44 -52.80 -32.92
N ALA A 70 -26.20 -52.21 -34.09
CA ALA A 70 -24.86 -51.95 -34.61
C ALA A 70 -24.55 -50.44 -34.67
N PRO A 71 -23.34 -49.98 -34.29
CA PRO A 71 -22.98 -48.56 -34.27
C PRO A 71 -23.04 -47.85 -35.62
N GLU A 72 -22.88 -48.59 -36.71
CA GLU A 72 -22.85 -48.08 -38.09
C GLU A 72 -24.20 -48.24 -38.81
N ALA A 73 -25.19 -48.83 -38.14
CA ALA A 73 -26.54 -48.95 -38.69
C ALA A 73 -27.21 -47.58 -38.70
N ALA A 74 -27.72 -47.19 -39.87
CA ALA A 74 -28.45 -45.94 -40.03
C ALA A 74 -29.83 -46.21 -40.65
N LEU A 75 -30.86 -45.52 -40.16
CA LEU A 75 -32.13 -45.34 -40.86
C LEU A 75 -32.31 -43.87 -41.21
N ASP A 76 -32.66 -43.60 -42.45
CA ASP A 76 -32.93 -42.27 -42.98
C ASP A 76 -34.31 -42.26 -43.65
N GLU A 77 -35.29 -41.71 -42.93
CA GLU A 77 -36.64 -41.54 -43.43
C GLU A 77 -36.70 -40.30 -44.33
N ASN A 78 -36.72 -40.46 -45.66
CA ASN A 78 -36.61 -39.30 -46.55
C ASN A 78 -37.97 -38.65 -46.89
N THR A 79 -38.92 -39.44 -47.40
CA THR A 79 -40.26 -38.94 -47.82
C THR A 79 -41.39 -39.93 -47.56
N GLY A 80 -41.11 -41.14 -47.07
CA GLY A 80 -42.12 -42.16 -46.77
C GLY A 80 -42.33 -42.31 -45.26
N LYS A 81 -43.50 -42.81 -44.85
CA LYS A 81 -43.86 -43.03 -43.44
C LYS A 81 -43.46 -44.42 -42.96
N LEU A 82 -42.77 -44.52 -41.82
CA LEU A 82 -42.53 -45.75 -41.07
C LEU A 82 -43.77 -46.19 -40.25
N THR A 83 -44.09 -47.49 -40.30
CA THR A 83 -45.13 -48.09 -39.44
C THR A 83 -44.56 -49.30 -38.69
N VAL A 84 -44.53 -49.22 -37.37
CA VAL A 84 -44.09 -50.32 -36.48
C VAL A 84 -45.23 -50.61 -35.50
N ALA A 85 -45.85 -51.78 -35.59
CA ALA A 85 -47.01 -52.14 -34.77
C ALA A 85 -46.66 -52.33 -33.29
N GLY A 86 -45.45 -52.84 -33.00
CA GLY A 86 -44.87 -53.01 -31.67
C GLY A 86 -43.73 -52.03 -31.43
N ALA A 87 -42.54 -52.52 -31.04
CA ALA A 87 -41.44 -51.68 -30.56
C ALA A 87 -40.43 -51.29 -31.64
N LEU A 88 -40.06 -50.01 -31.70
CA LEU A 88 -38.82 -49.52 -32.29
C LEU A 88 -37.75 -49.47 -31.20
N THR A 89 -36.72 -50.31 -31.29
CA THR A 89 -35.62 -50.38 -30.33
C THR A 89 -34.33 -49.84 -30.96
N VAL A 90 -33.68 -48.89 -30.30
CA VAL A 90 -32.40 -48.33 -30.73
C VAL A 90 -31.39 -48.58 -29.60
N ASN A 91 -30.55 -49.59 -29.79
CA ASN A 91 -29.47 -49.92 -28.86
C ASN A 91 -28.13 -49.34 -29.34
N SER A 92 -28.00 -49.07 -30.64
CA SER A 92 -26.84 -48.42 -31.27
C SER A 92 -27.21 -47.87 -32.65
N GLY A 93 -26.33 -47.09 -33.26
CA GLY A 93 -26.54 -46.53 -34.60
C GLY A 93 -27.35 -45.22 -34.61
N LEU A 94 -27.81 -44.79 -35.79
CA LEU A 94 -28.57 -43.57 -36.01
C LEU A 94 -29.93 -43.87 -36.66
N VAL A 95 -31.03 -43.43 -36.07
CA VAL A 95 -32.37 -43.55 -36.65
C VAL A 95 -32.94 -42.15 -36.85
N SER A 96 -33.12 -41.71 -38.10
CA SER A 96 -33.67 -40.41 -38.44
C SER A 96 -35.09 -40.55 -38.99
N LEU A 97 -36.04 -39.95 -38.29
CA LEU A 97 -37.47 -39.98 -38.60
C LEU A 97 -37.93 -38.59 -39.02
N ASN A 98 -38.13 -38.38 -40.32
CA ASN A 98 -38.47 -37.08 -40.91
C ASN A 98 -39.92 -37.03 -41.44
N GLU A 99 -40.75 -38.01 -41.14
CA GLU A 99 -42.19 -38.03 -41.48
C GLU A 99 -43.06 -38.36 -40.26
N ALA A 100 -44.38 -38.16 -40.36
CA ALA A 100 -45.29 -38.47 -39.25
C ALA A 100 -45.56 -39.98 -39.18
N ASN A 101 -44.98 -40.70 -38.21
CA ASN A 101 -45.00 -42.16 -38.18
C ASN A 101 -46.14 -42.79 -37.37
N ALA A 102 -46.22 -44.12 -37.41
CA ALA A 102 -47.14 -44.90 -36.59
C ALA A 102 -46.33 -46.00 -35.89
N ILE A 103 -45.88 -45.71 -34.68
CA ILE A 103 -45.00 -46.57 -33.88
C ILE A 103 -45.74 -46.95 -32.60
N GLY A 104 -45.74 -48.23 -32.22
CA GLY A 104 -46.41 -48.73 -31.01
C GLY A 104 -45.70 -48.27 -29.73
N SER A 105 -44.40 -48.55 -29.62
CA SER A 105 -43.53 -48.08 -28.54
C SER A 105 -42.11 -47.84 -29.04
N VAL A 106 -41.34 -47.04 -28.31
CA VAL A 106 -39.92 -46.77 -28.60
C VAL A 106 -39.09 -47.13 -27.38
N SER A 107 -37.95 -47.80 -27.59
CA SER A 107 -36.95 -48.09 -26.57
C SER A 107 -35.58 -47.63 -27.05
N LEU A 108 -35.04 -46.57 -26.44
CA LEU A 108 -33.72 -46.02 -26.72
C LEU A 108 -32.77 -46.40 -25.58
N THR A 109 -31.83 -47.31 -25.85
CA THR A 109 -30.84 -47.77 -24.86
C THR A 109 -29.40 -47.38 -25.24
N GLY A 110 -29.21 -46.87 -26.47
CA GLY A 110 -27.95 -46.37 -27.01
C GLY A 110 -28.16 -45.79 -28.42
N GLY A 111 -27.11 -45.31 -29.07
CA GLY A 111 -27.23 -44.67 -30.39
C GLY A 111 -27.98 -43.33 -30.35
N VAL A 112 -28.42 -42.86 -31.52
CA VAL A 112 -29.13 -41.58 -31.72
C VAL A 112 -30.47 -41.81 -32.41
N LEU A 113 -31.55 -41.30 -31.83
CA LEU A 113 -32.88 -41.22 -32.44
C LEU A 113 -33.17 -39.74 -32.79
N SER A 114 -33.08 -39.41 -34.06
CA SER A 114 -33.28 -38.08 -34.62
C SER A 114 -34.72 -37.88 -35.10
N LEU A 115 -35.35 -36.78 -34.69
CA LEU A 115 -36.73 -36.40 -34.99
C LEU A 115 -36.73 -35.15 -35.87
N GLY A 116 -37.07 -35.30 -37.15
CA GLY A 116 -37.12 -34.22 -38.14
C GLY A 116 -38.52 -33.84 -38.62
N ASN A 117 -39.58 -34.45 -38.07
CA ASN A 117 -40.97 -34.07 -38.35
C ASN A 117 -41.90 -34.18 -37.12
N ALA A 118 -42.80 -33.21 -36.94
CA ALA A 118 -43.78 -33.22 -35.86
C ALA A 118 -44.66 -34.50 -35.91
N GLY A 119 -44.65 -35.28 -34.83
CA GLY A 119 -45.29 -36.60 -34.81
C GLY A 119 -44.43 -37.73 -35.38
N ALA A 120 -43.11 -37.54 -35.51
CA ALA A 120 -42.14 -38.56 -35.91
C ALA A 120 -42.24 -39.86 -35.10
N LEU A 121 -42.71 -39.80 -33.86
CA LEU A 121 -42.91 -40.97 -33.00
C LEU A 121 -44.37 -41.45 -32.94
N GLY A 122 -45.28 -40.81 -33.69
CA GLY A 122 -46.72 -41.06 -33.59
C GLY A 122 -47.22 -40.87 -32.15
N THR A 123 -47.95 -41.84 -31.62
CA THR A 123 -48.45 -41.84 -30.23
C THR A 123 -47.64 -42.75 -29.29
N ALA A 124 -46.42 -43.13 -29.68
CA ALA A 124 -45.61 -44.07 -28.92
C ALA A 124 -45.28 -43.55 -27.51
N ILE A 125 -45.19 -44.47 -26.55
CA ILE A 125 -44.45 -44.25 -25.31
C ILE A 125 -42.97 -44.48 -25.60
N VAL A 126 -42.11 -43.58 -25.13
CA VAL A 126 -40.67 -43.59 -25.38
C VAL A 126 -39.96 -43.93 -24.07
N LEU A 127 -39.34 -45.11 -24.01
CA LEU A 127 -38.50 -45.55 -22.91
C LEU A 127 -37.04 -45.22 -23.27
N ILE A 128 -36.35 -44.47 -22.43
CA ILE A 128 -34.99 -44.01 -22.69
C ILE A 128 -34.13 -44.45 -21.51
N SER A 129 -33.25 -45.41 -21.72
CA SER A 129 -32.31 -45.91 -20.71
C SER A 129 -30.84 -45.58 -21.03
N GLY A 130 -30.61 -45.06 -22.24
CA GLY A 130 -29.30 -44.72 -22.80
C GLY A 130 -29.46 -43.90 -24.09
N GLY A 131 -28.35 -43.55 -24.74
CA GLY A 131 -28.37 -42.90 -26.06
C GLY A 131 -28.84 -41.43 -26.06
N GLU A 132 -29.15 -40.93 -27.25
CA GLU A 132 -29.55 -39.54 -27.52
C GLU A 132 -30.87 -39.47 -28.29
N LEU A 133 -31.83 -38.73 -27.75
CA LEU A 133 -33.04 -38.29 -28.46
C LEU A 133 -32.81 -36.88 -29.00
N LEU A 134 -32.67 -36.74 -30.32
CA LEU A 134 -32.29 -35.49 -30.98
C LEU A 134 -33.48 -34.87 -31.73
N GLY A 135 -33.86 -33.64 -31.41
CA GLY A 135 -34.77 -32.84 -32.23
C GLY A 135 -34.03 -32.18 -33.39
N ALA A 136 -34.10 -32.76 -34.58
CA ALA A 136 -33.43 -32.26 -35.79
C ALA A 136 -34.20 -31.12 -36.50
N ALA A 137 -35.42 -30.81 -36.07
CA ALA A 137 -36.23 -29.69 -36.55
C ALA A 137 -36.93 -28.97 -35.39
N THR A 138 -37.48 -27.77 -35.65
CA THR A 138 -38.26 -27.02 -34.65
C THR A 138 -39.65 -27.61 -34.47
N GLU A 139 -39.88 -28.29 -33.34
CA GLU A 139 -41.03 -29.19 -33.17
C GLU A 139 -41.53 -29.30 -31.75
N ALA A 140 -42.73 -29.89 -31.60
CA ALA A 140 -43.30 -30.25 -30.32
C ALA A 140 -43.31 -31.78 -30.15
N LEU A 141 -42.74 -32.25 -29.05
CA LEU A 141 -42.72 -33.65 -28.64
C LEU A 141 -43.77 -33.85 -27.54
N ASN A 142 -44.91 -34.42 -27.93
CA ASN A 142 -46.06 -34.67 -27.04
C ASN A 142 -46.17 -36.12 -26.55
N ASN A 143 -45.22 -36.97 -26.94
CA ASN A 143 -45.12 -38.36 -26.51
C ASN A 143 -44.79 -38.47 -25.03
N SER A 144 -45.26 -39.52 -24.36
CA SER A 144 -44.82 -39.84 -23.00
C SER A 144 -43.37 -40.32 -23.03
N LEU A 145 -42.50 -39.71 -22.22
CA LEU A 145 -41.08 -40.03 -22.13
C LEU A 145 -40.75 -40.59 -20.75
N GLU A 146 -40.13 -41.76 -20.68
CA GLU A 146 -39.73 -42.43 -19.44
C GLU A 146 -38.22 -42.65 -19.45
N PHE A 147 -37.52 -41.92 -18.59
CA PHE A 147 -36.07 -41.91 -18.51
C PHE A 147 -35.57 -42.85 -17.40
N SER A 148 -34.53 -43.60 -17.69
CA SER A 148 -33.77 -44.42 -16.76
C SER A 148 -32.29 -44.41 -17.15
N GLY A 149 -31.40 -44.95 -16.31
CA GLY A 149 -29.97 -45.02 -16.67
C GLY A 149 -29.36 -43.65 -17.00
N THR A 150 -28.51 -43.57 -18.02
CA THR A 150 -27.87 -42.31 -18.45
C THR A 150 -28.33 -41.93 -19.84
N SER A 151 -29.21 -40.94 -19.92
CA SER A 151 -29.95 -40.62 -21.15
C SER A 151 -29.72 -39.17 -21.57
N THR A 152 -29.72 -38.91 -22.89
CA THR A 152 -29.52 -37.56 -23.44
C THR A 152 -30.73 -37.15 -24.27
N ILE A 153 -31.17 -35.90 -24.09
CA ILE A 153 -32.11 -35.23 -24.99
C ILE A 153 -31.46 -33.96 -25.54
N ALA A 154 -31.49 -33.77 -26.85
CA ALA A 154 -30.82 -32.68 -27.53
C ALA A 154 -31.74 -32.00 -28.55
N ALA A 155 -31.44 -30.75 -28.90
CA ALA A 155 -32.04 -30.06 -30.03
C ALA A 155 -30.91 -29.62 -30.95
N ALA A 156 -31.05 -29.89 -32.25
CA ALA A 156 -30.01 -29.63 -33.22
C ALA A 156 -29.69 -28.12 -33.36
N HIS A 157 -28.52 -27.80 -33.92
CA HIS A 157 -28.11 -26.41 -34.15
C HIS A 157 -29.21 -25.55 -34.79
N GLY A 158 -29.57 -24.44 -34.13
CA GLY A 158 -30.58 -23.50 -34.60
C GLY A 158 -32.04 -24.00 -34.58
N THR A 159 -32.32 -25.16 -33.97
CA THR A 159 -33.68 -25.70 -33.84
C THR A 159 -34.22 -25.54 -32.43
N THR A 160 -35.50 -25.88 -32.24
CA THR A 160 -36.14 -25.86 -30.92
C THR A 160 -37.00 -27.09 -30.72
N LEU A 161 -36.70 -27.88 -29.68
CA LEU A 161 -37.50 -29.02 -29.27
C LEU A 161 -38.38 -28.63 -28.08
N ASN A 162 -39.69 -28.51 -28.30
CA ASN A 162 -40.67 -28.19 -27.26
C ASN A 162 -41.25 -29.49 -26.68
N VAL A 163 -40.85 -29.85 -25.48
CA VAL A 163 -41.29 -31.08 -24.81
C VAL A 163 -42.55 -30.79 -24.01
N THR A 164 -43.68 -31.35 -24.47
CA THR A 164 -45.01 -31.14 -23.88
C THR A 164 -45.72 -32.43 -23.49
N GLY A 165 -45.05 -33.58 -23.56
CA GLY A 165 -45.63 -34.87 -23.19
C GLY A 165 -45.72 -35.10 -21.68
N ASN A 166 -46.18 -36.28 -21.28
CA ASN A 166 -45.97 -36.78 -19.92
C ASN A 166 -44.51 -37.23 -19.77
N PHE A 167 -43.97 -37.14 -18.56
CA PHE A 167 -42.56 -37.41 -18.34
C PHE A 167 -42.35 -38.19 -17.04
N GLY A 168 -41.39 -39.13 -17.05
CA GLY A 168 -40.99 -39.88 -15.86
C GLY A 168 -39.48 -40.04 -15.80
N ILE A 169 -38.91 -39.96 -14.60
CA ILE A 169 -37.49 -40.27 -14.33
C ILE A 169 -37.44 -41.43 -13.33
N GLY A 170 -36.71 -42.49 -13.62
CA GLY A 170 -36.40 -43.55 -12.66
C GLY A 170 -35.38 -43.10 -11.61
N SER A 171 -35.36 -43.75 -10.45
CA SER A 171 -34.35 -43.46 -9.43
C SER A 171 -32.94 -43.83 -9.90
N ASN A 172 -31.95 -43.04 -9.45
CA ASN A 172 -30.55 -43.10 -9.83
C ASN A 172 -30.31 -42.95 -11.35
N SER A 173 -31.13 -42.15 -12.02
CA SER A 173 -30.94 -41.83 -13.44
C SER A 173 -30.14 -40.53 -13.60
N THR A 174 -29.42 -40.42 -14.72
CA THR A 174 -28.76 -39.19 -15.16
C THR A 174 -29.45 -38.72 -16.44
N LEU A 175 -29.97 -37.49 -16.40
CA LEU A 175 -30.58 -36.86 -17.56
C LEU A 175 -29.71 -35.71 -18.05
N ASN A 176 -29.22 -35.84 -19.28
CA ASN A 176 -28.41 -34.84 -19.95
C ASN A 176 -29.26 -34.06 -20.97
N PHE A 177 -29.16 -32.74 -20.93
CA PHE A 177 -29.73 -31.82 -21.90
C PHE A 177 -28.66 -31.27 -22.82
N GLY A 178 -28.88 -31.40 -24.11
CA GLY A 178 -27.89 -31.08 -25.14
C GLY A 178 -26.85 -32.19 -25.32
N ALA A 179 -26.28 -32.23 -26.51
CA ALA A 179 -25.17 -33.10 -26.88
C ALA A 179 -24.01 -32.25 -27.45
N PRO A 180 -22.74 -32.65 -27.30
CA PRO A 180 -21.62 -31.88 -27.82
C PRO A 180 -21.76 -31.58 -29.32
N GLY A 181 -21.74 -30.30 -29.68
CA GLY A 181 -21.92 -29.83 -31.07
C GLY A 181 -23.33 -29.37 -31.41
N GLU A 182 -24.31 -29.67 -30.57
CA GLU A 182 -25.69 -29.20 -30.71
C GLU A 182 -25.95 -28.02 -29.76
N ASP A 183 -26.33 -26.87 -30.31
CA ASP A 183 -26.59 -25.64 -29.55
C ASP A 183 -28.07 -25.20 -29.56
N GLY A 184 -28.97 -26.10 -29.97
CA GLY A 184 -30.40 -25.83 -30.06
C GLY A 184 -31.07 -25.58 -28.71
N ILE A 185 -32.36 -25.24 -28.76
CA ILE A 185 -33.15 -24.90 -27.57
C ILE A 185 -34.09 -26.06 -27.24
N ILE A 186 -34.04 -26.56 -26.02
CA ILE A 186 -35.06 -27.46 -25.48
C ILE A 186 -35.98 -26.63 -24.60
N ILE A 187 -37.24 -26.47 -25.01
CA ILE A 187 -38.28 -25.86 -24.17
C ILE A 187 -38.93 -26.96 -23.35
N TRP A 188 -38.86 -26.85 -22.03
CA TRP A 188 -39.40 -27.85 -21.12
C TRP A 188 -40.75 -27.39 -20.53
N ASN A 189 -41.83 -28.08 -20.93
CA ASN A 189 -43.19 -27.78 -20.51
C ASN A 189 -44.04 -29.07 -20.40
N PRO A 190 -43.64 -30.05 -19.57
CA PRO A 190 -44.33 -31.33 -19.48
C PRO A 190 -45.78 -31.17 -19.00
N LEU A 191 -46.69 -32.01 -19.50
CA LEU A 191 -48.09 -32.03 -19.04
C LEU A 191 -48.24 -32.59 -17.63
N SER A 192 -47.39 -33.55 -17.27
CA SER A 192 -47.26 -34.14 -15.95
C SER A 192 -45.90 -34.79 -15.81
N TYR A 193 -45.38 -34.89 -14.59
CA TYR A 193 -44.10 -35.53 -14.32
C TYR A 193 -44.15 -36.47 -13.10
N SER A 194 -43.29 -37.47 -13.08
CA SER A 194 -43.02 -38.31 -11.89
C SER A 194 -41.52 -38.56 -11.73
N ASN A 195 -40.98 -38.28 -10.54
CA ASN A 195 -39.54 -38.38 -10.28
C ASN A 195 -39.23 -39.52 -9.31
N GLY A 196 -38.37 -40.43 -9.74
CA GLY A 196 -37.65 -41.35 -8.87
C GLY A 196 -36.42 -40.66 -8.33
N ILE A 197 -36.36 -40.50 -7.01
CA ILE A 197 -35.26 -39.82 -6.32
C ILE A 197 -34.23 -40.83 -5.78
N PRO A 198 -32.92 -40.49 -5.75
CA PRO A 198 -32.29 -39.30 -6.33
C PRO A 198 -32.14 -39.41 -7.86
N PHE A 199 -31.89 -38.30 -8.56
CA PHE A 199 -31.52 -38.31 -9.98
C PHE A 199 -30.60 -37.13 -10.31
N THR A 200 -29.68 -37.30 -11.27
CA THR A 200 -28.73 -36.25 -11.68
C THR A 200 -29.25 -35.49 -12.89
N PHE A 201 -29.06 -34.18 -12.88
CA PHE A 201 -29.54 -33.27 -13.92
C PHE A 201 -28.39 -32.44 -14.51
N ASN A 202 -28.08 -32.63 -15.79
CA ASN A 202 -26.97 -31.94 -16.44
C ASN A 202 -27.43 -31.20 -17.69
N ILE A 203 -26.97 -29.97 -17.87
CA ILE A 203 -27.09 -29.22 -19.11
C ILE A 203 -25.69 -29.21 -19.74
N VAL A 204 -25.51 -30.04 -20.76
CA VAL A 204 -24.22 -30.37 -21.37
C VAL A 204 -23.90 -29.44 -22.54
N ALA A 205 -24.93 -29.06 -23.31
CA ALA A 205 -24.80 -28.13 -24.44
C ALA A 205 -26.14 -27.44 -24.75
N GLY A 206 -26.12 -26.43 -25.62
CA GLY A 206 -27.32 -25.71 -26.05
C GLY A 206 -28.04 -25.00 -24.91
N THR A 207 -29.34 -24.75 -25.09
CA THR A 207 -30.17 -24.07 -24.09
C THR A 207 -31.29 -24.97 -23.61
N LEU A 208 -31.36 -25.23 -22.31
CA LEU A 208 -32.57 -25.72 -21.66
C LEU A 208 -33.37 -24.52 -21.16
N LYS A 209 -34.61 -24.37 -21.62
CA LYS A 209 -35.49 -23.26 -21.28
C LYS A 209 -36.74 -23.73 -20.52
N ALA A 210 -37.00 -23.13 -19.37
CA ALA A 210 -38.25 -23.34 -18.65
C ALA A 210 -39.42 -22.67 -19.38
N ALA A 211 -40.55 -23.37 -19.47
CA ALA A 211 -41.82 -22.80 -19.96
C ALA A 211 -42.98 -22.98 -18.96
N SER A 212 -42.73 -23.63 -17.82
CA SER A 212 -43.64 -23.69 -16.68
C SER A 212 -42.86 -23.78 -15.37
N ALA A 213 -43.56 -23.60 -14.25
CA ALA A 213 -43.02 -23.82 -12.91
C ALA A 213 -42.70 -25.31 -12.63
N ASP A 214 -43.11 -26.23 -13.50
CA ASP A 214 -42.87 -27.66 -13.30
C ASP A 214 -41.40 -28.02 -13.47
N LEU A 215 -40.63 -27.28 -14.30
CA LEU A 215 -39.18 -27.46 -14.35
C LEU A 215 -38.56 -27.17 -12.98
N ALA A 216 -39.02 -26.11 -12.30
CA ALA A 216 -38.58 -25.74 -10.96
C ALA A 216 -38.86 -26.87 -9.96
N ALA A 217 -40.12 -27.32 -9.92
CA ALA A 217 -40.56 -28.34 -8.97
C ALA A 217 -39.91 -29.71 -9.24
N MET A 218 -39.49 -29.97 -10.48
CA MET A 218 -38.73 -31.16 -10.82
C MET A 218 -37.30 -31.07 -10.29
N MET A 219 -36.58 -29.98 -10.60
CA MET A 219 -35.17 -29.81 -10.21
C MET A 219 -34.97 -29.75 -8.68
N ASP A 220 -35.92 -29.17 -7.95
CA ASP A 220 -35.94 -29.09 -6.47
C ASP A 220 -35.93 -30.47 -5.79
N THR A 221 -36.44 -31.52 -6.46
CA THR A 221 -36.56 -32.87 -5.87
C THR A 221 -35.37 -33.80 -6.12
N SER A 222 -34.33 -33.36 -6.83
CA SER A 222 -33.26 -34.23 -7.32
C SER A 222 -32.31 -34.76 -6.24
N ASP A 223 -32.13 -34.01 -5.14
CA ASP A 223 -31.09 -34.23 -4.10
C ASP A 223 -29.64 -34.32 -4.64
N GLU A 224 -29.41 -33.98 -5.91
CA GLU A 224 -28.12 -34.05 -6.60
C GLU A 224 -27.78 -32.71 -7.28
N PRO A 225 -26.49 -32.44 -7.57
CA PRO A 225 -26.09 -31.19 -8.21
C PRO A 225 -26.69 -31.01 -9.60
N THR A 226 -27.17 -29.80 -9.88
CA THR A 226 -27.45 -29.35 -11.24
C THR A 226 -26.16 -28.84 -11.86
N THR A 227 -25.69 -29.50 -12.92
CA THR A 227 -24.47 -29.08 -13.65
C THR A 227 -24.84 -28.30 -14.91
N VAL A 228 -24.27 -27.11 -15.11
CA VAL A 228 -24.33 -26.38 -16.38
C VAL A 228 -22.92 -26.29 -16.98
N ASP A 229 -22.66 -27.09 -18.01
CA ASP A 229 -21.35 -27.19 -18.64
C ASP A 229 -20.98 -25.93 -19.43
N ALA A 230 -19.68 -25.75 -19.69
CA ALA A 230 -19.18 -24.63 -20.46
C ALA A 230 -19.81 -24.58 -21.87
N GLY A 231 -20.43 -23.45 -22.21
CA GLY A 231 -21.15 -23.25 -23.48
C GLY A 231 -22.62 -23.67 -23.45
N ALA A 232 -23.09 -24.30 -22.37
CA ALA A 232 -24.50 -24.61 -22.15
C ALA A 232 -25.23 -23.47 -21.41
N THR A 233 -26.54 -23.39 -21.56
CA THR A 233 -27.39 -22.37 -20.92
C THR A 233 -28.62 -23.00 -20.25
N LEU A 234 -28.86 -22.66 -18.98
CA LEU A 234 -30.13 -22.85 -18.30
C LEU A 234 -30.90 -21.52 -18.32
N ASP A 235 -31.98 -21.44 -19.10
CA ASP A 235 -32.85 -20.27 -19.22
C ASP A 235 -34.12 -20.45 -18.37
N LEU A 236 -34.30 -19.57 -17.37
CA LEU A 236 -35.43 -19.58 -16.45
C LEU A 236 -36.76 -19.24 -17.13
N GLY A 237 -36.76 -18.60 -18.30
CA GLY A 237 -37.98 -18.26 -19.05
C GLY A 237 -39.00 -17.45 -18.25
N GLY A 238 -38.58 -16.74 -17.20
CA GLY A 238 -39.41 -15.99 -16.27
C GLY A 238 -40.07 -16.79 -15.16
N PHE A 239 -39.62 -18.01 -14.90
CA PHE A 239 -40.07 -18.85 -13.80
C PHE A 239 -38.99 -18.95 -12.72
N GLY A 240 -39.39 -18.84 -11.45
CA GLY A 240 -38.46 -19.01 -10.34
C GLY A 240 -37.99 -20.46 -10.22
N LEU A 241 -36.71 -20.65 -9.86
CA LEU A 241 -36.09 -21.94 -9.64
C LEU A 241 -35.45 -21.99 -8.24
N THR A 242 -35.57 -23.12 -7.57
CA THR A 242 -34.80 -23.44 -6.37
C THR A 242 -33.91 -24.62 -6.70
N LEU A 243 -32.61 -24.49 -6.48
CA LEU A 243 -31.61 -25.53 -6.71
C LEU A 243 -30.88 -25.85 -5.41
N SER A 244 -30.82 -27.13 -5.06
CA SER A 244 -30.08 -27.60 -3.88
C SER A 244 -28.57 -27.43 -4.07
N ASP A 245 -28.06 -27.70 -5.28
CA ASP A 245 -26.67 -27.43 -5.64
C ASP A 245 -26.57 -27.05 -7.13
N LEU A 246 -25.76 -26.02 -7.42
CA LEU A 246 -25.46 -25.53 -8.77
C LEU A 246 -23.94 -25.51 -9.01
N VAL A 247 -23.50 -26.24 -10.03
CA VAL A 247 -22.09 -26.34 -10.41
C VAL A 247 -21.89 -26.12 -11.91
N GLY A 248 -20.65 -25.80 -12.29
CA GLY A 248 -20.24 -25.72 -13.69
C GLY A 248 -19.78 -24.32 -14.14
N ALA A 249 -19.65 -24.17 -15.45
CA ALA A 249 -19.03 -23.02 -16.11
C ALA A 249 -19.88 -22.44 -17.27
N GLY A 250 -21.11 -22.92 -17.44
CA GLY A 250 -22.05 -22.44 -18.45
C GLY A 250 -22.73 -21.13 -18.08
N ALA A 251 -23.95 -20.92 -18.58
CA ALA A 251 -24.74 -19.75 -18.29
C ALA A 251 -26.06 -20.11 -17.59
N VAL A 252 -26.46 -19.32 -16.61
CA VAL A 252 -27.84 -19.27 -16.13
C VAL A 252 -28.41 -17.92 -16.57
N ALA A 253 -29.49 -17.93 -17.34
CA ALA A 253 -30.09 -16.73 -17.88
C ALA A 253 -31.57 -16.68 -17.52
N ASP A 254 -32.13 -15.49 -17.44
CA ASP A 254 -33.57 -15.29 -17.52
C ASP A 254 -33.88 -14.44 -18.74
N SER A 255 -34.60 -15.01 -19.69
CA SER A 255 -35.07 -14.31 -20.88
C SER A 255 -36.54 -13.87 -20.78
N GLY A 256 -37.21 -14.17 -19.67
CA GLY A 256 -38.64 -13.91 -19.46
C GLY A 256 -38.92 -12.66 -18.62
N ALA A 257 -40.04 -12.72 -17.89
CA ALA A 257 -40.37 -11.74 -16.86
C ALA A 257 -39.53 -11.99 -15.60
N ALA A 258 -39.38 -11.00 -14.73
CA ALA A 258 -38.49 -11.13 -13.57
C ALA A 258 -38.80 -12.36 -12.70
N ALA A 259 -37.77 -13.21 -12.52
CA ALA A 259 -37.83 -14.45 -11.75
C ALA A 259 -36.90 -14.42 -10.51
N THR A 260 -36.93 -15.49 -9.72
CA THR A 260 -36.00 -15.69 -8.60
C THR A 260 -35.26 -17.02 -8.76
N LEU A 261 -33.93 -16.98 -8.67
CA LEU A 261 -33.08 -18.17 -8.54
C LEU A 261 -32.64 -18.31 -7.08
N ILE A 262 -33.04 -19.37 -6.40
CA ILE A 262 -32.62 -19.69 -5.04
C ILE A 262 -31.60 -20.82 -5.09
N LEU A 263 -30.45 -20.63 -4.45
CA LEU A 263 -29.35 -21.58 -4.36
C LEU A 263 -29.10 -21.92 -2.90
N ASP A 264 -29.17 -23.20 -2.54
CA ASP A 264 -28.74 -23.66 -1.22
C ASP A 264 -27.23 -23.86 -1.16
N THR A 265 -26.69 -24.62 -2.10
CA THR A 265 -25.25 -24.72 -2.35
C THR A 265 -24.94 -24.29 -3.78
N ALA A 266 -23.76 -23.72 -4.01
CA ALA A 266 -23.24 -23.57 -5.36
C ALA A 266 -21.71 -23.49 -5.39
N ASN A 267 -21.12 -24.04 -6.43
CA ASN A 267 -19.75 -23.72 -6.87
C ASN A 267 -19.77 -23.44 -8.37
N PHE A 268 -20.17 -22.21 -8.72
CA PHE A 268 -20.49 -21.83 -10.08
C PHE A 268 -19.51 -20.78 -10.62
N SER A 269 -18.79 -21.17 -11.68
CA SER A 269 -17.85 -20.31 -12.40
C SER A 269 -18.45 -19.65 -13.64
N GLY A 270 -19.67 -20.06 -13.98
CA GLY A 270 -20.44 -19.53 -15.10
C GLY A 270 -21.06 -18.16 -14.86
N ALA A 271 -21.74 -17.62 -15.86
CA ALA A 271 -22.41 -16.32 -15.78
C ALA A 271 -23.90 -16.47 -15.43
N ILE A 272 -24.38 -15.68 -14.48
CA ILE A 272 -25.81 -15.52 -14.16
C ILE A 272 -26.29 -14.17 -14.70
N SER A 273 -27.36 -14.14 -15.50
CA SER A 273 -27.80 -12.94 -16.22
C SER A 273 -29.33 -12.85 -16.38
N GLY A 274 -29.83 -11.67 -16.79
CA GLY A 274 -31.26 -11.43 -17.02
C GLY A 274 -31.97 -10.72 -15.85
N PRO A 275 -33.30 -10.50 -15.95
CA PRO A 275 -34.08 -9.79 -14.94
C PRO A 275 -34.39 -10.66 -13.70
N LEU A 276 -33.46 -11.49 -13.24
CA LEU A 276 -33.66 -12.36 -12.08
C LEU A 276 -33.11 -11.75 -10.78
N SER A 277 -33.73 -12.14 -9.67
CA SER A 277 -33.20 -11.96 -8.31
C SER A 277 -32.51 -13.24 -7.85
N LEU A 278 -31.44 -13.11 -7.07
CA LEU A 278 -30.67 -14.24 -6.54
C LEU A 278 -30.96 -14.42 -5.04
N GLY A 279 -31.24 -15.64 -4.59
CA GLY A 279 -31.31 -16.02 -3.19
C GLY A 279 -30.19 -16.99 -2.84
N ALA A 280 -29.38 -16.70 -1.83
CA ALA A 280 -28.38 -17.62 -1.28
C ALA A 280 -28.81 -18.09 0.11
N THR A 281 -29.20 -19.37 0.24
CA THR A 281 -29.67 -19.94 1.52
C THR A 281 -28.59 -20.68 2.29
N GLY A 282 -27.55 -21.19 1.62
CA GLY A 282 -26.38 -21.83 2.22
C GLY A 282 -25.06 -21.36 1.57
N PRO A 283 -24.04 -22.23 1.40
CA PRO A 283 -22.74 -21.85 0.84
C PRO A 283 -22.78 -21.72 -0.69
N VAL A 284 -22.68 -20.48 -1.18
CA VAL A 284 -22.75 -20.15 -2.61
C VAL A 284 -21.44 -19.48 -3.03
N VAL A 285 -20.67 -20.12 -3.90
CA VAL A 285 -19.46 -19.56 -4.51
C VAL A 285 -19.75 -19.16 -5.96
N LEU A 286 -19.56 -17.87 -6.26
CA LEU A 286 -19.70 -17.30 -7.60
C LEU A 286 -18.36 -16.73 -8.07
N SER A 287 -17.69 -17.44 -8.98
CA SER A 287 -16.41 -17.00 -9.57
C SER A 287 -16.55 -16.45 -11.00
N GLY A 288 -17.75 -16.54 -11.59
CA GLY A 288 -18.07 -15.97 -12.89
C GLY A 288 -18.48 -14.49 -12.86
N ALA A 289 -18.64 -13.90 -14.04
CA ALA A 289 -19.10 -12.52 -14.21
C ALA A 289 -20.64 -12.48 -14.29
N ASN A 290 -21.28 -12.22 -13.15
CA ASN A 290 -22.74 -12.15 -13.07
C ASN A 290 -23.25 -10.73 -13.42
N THR A 291 -24.36 -10.67 -14.15
CA THR A 291 -24.93 -9.42 -14.70
C THR A 291 -26.45 -9.33 -14.53
N TYR A 292 -27.04 -10.20 -13.71
CA TYR A 292 -28.47 -10.10 -13.38
C TYR A 292 -28.81 -8.77 -12.69
N THR A 293 -30.05 -8.33 -12.80
CA THR A 293 -30.46 -6.98 -12.37
C THR A 293 -31.36 -6.94 -11.15
N GLY A 294 -31.89 -8.08 -10.71
CA GLY A 294 -32.71 -8.17 -9.50
C GLY A 294 -31.88 -8.14 -8.22
N THR A 295 -32.58 -8.11 -7.08
CA THR A 295 -31.99 -8.09 -5.74
C THR A 295 -31.26 -9.39 -5.45
N THR A 296 -30.13 -9.30 -4.73
CA THR A 296 -29.50 -10.46 -4.10
C THR A 296 -29.92 -10.53 -2.64
N THR A 297 -30.48 -11.66 -2.21
CA THR A 297 -30.86 -11.93 -0.82
C THR A 297 -29.97 -13.04 -0.26
N ILE A 298 -29.19 -12.74 0.78
CA ILE A 298 -28.39 -13.72 1.50
C ILE A 298 -29.13 -14.03 2.81
N SER A 299 -29.54 -15.28 3.00
CA SER A 299 -30.27 -15.70 4.19
C SER A 299 -29.38 -15.71 5.44
N SER A 300 -29.95 -15.86 6.63
CA SER A 300 -29.17 -15.95 7.87
C SER A 300 -28.21 -17.14 7.94
N ALA A 301 -28.44 -18.18 7.15
CA ALA A 301 -27.52 -19.32 7.00
C ALA A 301 -26.67 -19.22 5.71
N GLY A 302 -26.92 -18.20 4.88
CA GLY A 302 -26.28 -17.99 3.60
C GLY A 302 -24.85 -17.48 3.76
N ASN A 303 -23.95 -18.01 2.94
CA ASN A 303 -22.58 -17.53 2.78
C ASN A 303 -22.29 -17.37 1.29
N LEU A 304 -22.37 -16.15 0.79
CA LEU A 304 -22.09 -15.82 -0.60
C LEU A 304 -20.63 -15.38 -0.74
N LEU A 305 -19.82 -16.17 -1.44
CA LEU A 305 -18.43 -15.85 -1.76
C LEU A 305 -18.30 -15.45 -3.22
N LEU A 306 -17.64 -14.31 -3.47
CA LEU A 306 -17.34 -13.80 -4.80
C LEU A 306 -15.86 -13.98 -5.12
N GLY A 307 -15.56 -14.69 -6.20
CA GLY A 307 -14.25 -14.71 -6.85
C GLY A 307 -13.30 -15.87 -6.53
N ASP A 308 -13.40 -16.48 -5.34
CA ASP A 308 -12.60 -17.65 -4.93
C ASP A 308 -11.08 -17.49 -5.20
N GLY A 309 -10.54 -16.31 -4.86
CA GLY A 309 -9.13 -15.93 -5.07
C GLY A 309 -8.77 -15.59 -6.52
N GLY A 310 -9.75 -15.64 -7.43
CA GLY A 310 -9.60 -15.38 -8.87
C GLY A 310 -9.67 -13.90 -9.25
N ALA A 311 -9.57 -13.65 -10.57
CA ALA A 311 -9.64 -12.32 -11.20
C ALA A 311 -11.04 -11.95 -11.75
N THR A 312 -11.99 -12.87 -11.63
CA THR A 312 -13.42 -12.74 -11.94
C THR A 312 -14.24 -13.03 -10.69
N GLY A 313 -15.56 -12.89 -10.75
CA GLY A 313 -16.44 -12.95 -9.58
C GLY A 313 -17.08 -11.60 -9.36
N LEU A 314 -18.31 -11.45 -9.85
CA LEU A 314 -19.15 -10.27 -9.62
C LEU A 314 -20.51 -10.72 -9.11
N ILE A 315 -21.20 -9.81 -8.44
CA ILE A 315 -22.61 -9.94 -8.11
C ILE A 315 -23.42 -9.11 -9.12
N GLY A 316 -24.73 -9.36 -9.22
CA GLY A 316 -25.62 -8.57 -10.09
C GLY A 316 -25.67 -7.10 -9.70
N SER A 317 -26.38 -6.28 -10.48
CA SER A 317 -26.44 -4.81 -10.28
C SER A 317 -27.49 -4.33 -9.27
N GLY A 318 -28.36 -5.21 -8.79
CA GLY A 318 -29.43 -4.88 -7.83
C GLY A 318 -28.95 -4.70 -6.39
N GLU A 319 -29.85 -4.35 -5.49
CA GLU A 319 -29.56 -4.24 -4.05
C GLU A 319 -29.10 -5.59 -3.44
N ILE A 320 -28.34 -5.53 -2.35
CA ILE A 320 -27.94 -6.69 -1.57
C ILE A 320 -28.62 -6.63 -0.20
N ASN A 321 -29.50 -7.59 0.07
CA ASN A 321 -30.13 -7.81 1.37
C ASN A 321 -29.41 -8.96 2.07
N ASP A 322 -28.45 -8.62 2.92
CA ASP A 322 -27.59 -9.58 3.60
C ASP A 322 -28.04 -9.81 5.06
N ALA A 323 -28.47 -11.01 5.37
CA ALA A 323 -28.71 -11.48 6.73
C ALA A 323 -27.66 -12.51 7.20
N GLY A 324 -26.73 -12.92 6.32
CA GLY A 324 -25.74 -13.97 6.54
C GLY A 324 -24.33 -13.44 6.41
N THR A 325 -23.61 -13.85 5.36
CA THR A 325 -22.25 -13.36 5.07
C THR A 325 -22.06 -13.13 3.58
N LEU A 326 -21.58 -11.94 3.23
CA LEU A 326 -21.03 -11.60 1.92
C LEU A 326 -19.49 -11.57 2.00
N THR A 327 -18.82 -12.45 1.26
CA THR A 327 -17.36 -12.56 1.22
C THR A 327 -16.83 -12.15 -0.15
N ILE A 328 -15.87 -11.23 -0.17
CA ILE A 328 -15.15 -10.80 -1.37
C ILE A 328 -13.75 -11.41 -1.35
N ASP A 329 -13.49 -12.33 -2.27
CA ASP A 329 -12.21 -13.02 -2.45
C ASP A 329 -11.69 -12.82 -3.88
N ARG A 330 -11.33 -11.58 -4.18
CA ARG A 330 -10.85 -11.13 -5.49
C ARG A 330 -9.37 -10.76 -5.39
N ASN A 331 -8.56 -11.15 -6.37
CA ASN A 331 -7.12 -10.85 -6.40
C ASN A 331 -6.73 -9.57 -7.17
N ASN A 332 -7.72 -8.87 -7.73
CA ASN A 332 -7.56 -7.61 -8.45
C ASN A 332 -8.63 -6.61 -7.98
N ALA A 333 -8.60 -5.41 -8.54
CA ALA A 333 -9.54 -4.36 -8.19
C ALA A 333 -10.99 -4.71 -8.59
N VAL A 334 -11.94 -4.42 -7.70
CA VAL A 334 -13.39 -4.49 -7.93
C VAL A 334 -14.08 -3.33 -7.22
N THR A 335 -15.09 -2.74 -7.85
CA THR A 335 -15.96 -1.73 -7.23
C THR A 335 -17.31 -2.36 -6.96
N LEU A 336 -17.77 -2.31 -5.71
CA LEU A 336 -19.10 -2.75 -5.32
C LEU A 336 -20.02 -1.54 -5.32
N THR A 337 -20.88 -1.44 -6.34
CA THR A 337 -21.82 -0.31 -6.51
C THR A 337 -23.19 -0.56 -5.90
N ASN A 338 -23.38 -1.73 -5.29
CA ASN A 338 -24.66 -2.19 -4.77
C ASN A 338 -24.93 -1.55 -3.41
N ALA A 339 -26.18 -1.14 -3.16
CA ALA A 339 -26.61 -0.80 -1.80
C ALA A 339 -26.71 -2.09 -0.97
N ILE A 340 -26.02 -2.13 0.17
CA ILE A 340 -25.96 -3.30 1.07
C ILE A 340 -26.76 -3.01 2.33
N SER A 341 -27.74 -3.85 2.65
CA SER A 341 -28.59 -3.73 3.84
C SER A 341 -28.68 -5.04 4.61
N GLY A 342 -29.21 -4.99 5.83
CA GLY A 342 -29.48 -6.17 6.65
C GLY A 342 -28.47 -6.38 7.79
N ALA A 343 -28.61 -7.51 8.48
CA ALA A 343 -27.85 -7.82 9.71
C ALA A 343 -26.62 -8.72 9.46
N GLY A 344 -26.33 -9.05 8.21
CA GLY A 344 -25.19 -9.88 7.80
C GLY A 344 -23.85 -9.15 7.86
N VAL A 345 -22.79 -9.92 7.61
CA VAL A 345 -21.39 -9.48 7.73
C VAL A 345 -20.74 -9.40 6.37
N LEU A 346 -20.07 -8.28 6.08
CA LEU A 346 -19.18 -8.12 4.93
C LEU A 346 -17.76 -8.61 5.28
N LYS A 347 -17.14 -9.41 4.42
CA LYS A 347 -15.76 -9.88 4.58
C LYS A 347 -14.91 -9.58 3.35
N GLN A 348 -13.79 -8.90 3.55
CA GLN A 348 -12.72 -8.74 2.57
C GLN A 348 -11.60 -9.74 2.90
N ILE A 349 -11.45 -10.78 2.08
CA ILE A 349 -10.41 -11.82 2.27
C ILE A 349 -9.49 -11.97 1.07
N GLY A 350 -9.85 -11.36 -0.07
CA GLY A 350 -9.03 -11.39 -1.28
C GLY A 350 -7.85 -10.44 -1.19
N THR A 351 -6.78 -10.76 -1.93
CA THR A 351 -5.55 -9.94 -1.97
C THR A 351 -5.68 -8.67 -2.81
N GLY A 352 -6.78 -8.50 -3.53
CA GLY A 352 -7.06 -7.34 -4.37
C GLY A 352 -7.60 -6.13 -3.61
N VAL A 353 -8.14 -5.18 -4.38
CA VAL A 353 -8.74 -3.94 -3.85
C VAL A 353 -10.25 -4.02 -4.04
N THR A 354 -11.02 -3.88 -2.97
CA THR A 354 -12.48 -3.71 -3.06
C THR A 354 -12.82 -2.26 -2.72
N SER A 355 -13.44 -1.55 -3.66
CA SER A 355 -13.86 -0.16 -3.47
C SER A 355 -15.36 -0.05 -3.20
N ILE A 356 -15.73 0.68 -2.15
CA ILE A 356 -17.12 0.98 -1.77
C ILE A 356 -17.25 2.51 -1.62
N ASP A 357 -17.90 3.14 -2.58
CA ASP A 357 -18.06 4.60 -2.66
C ASP A 357 -19.52 5.04 -2.44
N THR A 358 -20.32 4.17 -1.80
CA THR A 358 -21.73 4.39 -1.49
C THR A 358 -22.01 4.09 -0.03
N ALA A 359 -22.83 4.92 0.61
CA ALA A 359 -23.31 4.68 1.97
C ALA A 359 -24.18 3.41 2.02
N ASN A 360 -23.99 2.58 3.06
CA ASN A 360 -24.67 1.30 3.20
C ASN A 360 -25.32 1.16 4.60
N PRO A 361 -26.60 0.76 4.70
CA PRO A 361 -27.30 0.66 5.99
C PRO A 361 -27.18 -0.70 6.73
N TYR A 362 -26.26 -1.60 6.35
CA TYR A 362 -26.13 -2.89 7.05
C TYR A 362 -25.55 -2.74 8.47
N THR A 363 -25.88 -3.68 9.35
CA THR A 363 -25.59 -3.56 10.78
C THR A 363 -24.72 -4.68 11.36
N GLY A 364 -24.43 -5.75 10.60
CA GLY A 364 -23.70 -6.91 11.13
C GLY A 364 -22.19 -6.70 11.27
N GLY A 365 -21.63 -5.69 10.61
CA GLY A 365 -20.21 -5.33 10.68
C GLY A 365 -19.40 -5.79 9.47
N THR A 366 -18.11 -5.44 9.50
CA THR A 366 -17.18 -5.63 8.39
C THR A 366 -15.91 -6.29 8.90
N THR A 367 -15.36 -7.28 8.20
CA THR A 367 -14.03 -7.87 8.50
C THR A 367 -13.08 -7.67 7.34
N VAL A 368 -11.86 -7.20 7.61
CA VAL A 368 -10.77 -7.06 6.63
C VAL A 368 -9.62 -7.98 7.04
N SER A 369 -9.38 -9.01 6.24
CA SER A 369 -8.38 -10.05 6.51
C SER A 369 -7.21 -10.04 5.52
N ALA A 370 -7.40 -9.52 4.31
CA ALA A 370 -6.34 -9.37 3.30
C ALA A 370 -6.70 -8.29 2.28
N GLY A 371 -5.72 -7.92 1.45
CA GLY A 371 -5.91 -6.91 0.40
C GLY A 371 -6.27 -5.53 0.97
N THR A 372 -6.91 -4.70 0.16
CA THR A 372 -7.34 -3.35 0.54
C THR A 372 -8.85 -3.21 0.43
N LEU A 373 -9.51 -2.84 1.51
CA LEU A 373 -10.89 -2.32 1.48
C LEU A 373 -10.82 -0.79 1.40
N ALA A 374 -11.10 -0.24 0.23
CA ALA A 374 -11.07 1.19 -0.05
C ALA A 374 -12.49 1.78 0.08
N ILE A 375 -12.63 2.83 0.88
CA ILE A 375 -13.91 3.53 1.09
C ILE A 375 -13.83 4.99 0.66
N GLY A 376 -14.87 5.47 -0.02
CA GLY A 376 -14.95 6.85 -0.55
C GLY A 376 -16.22 7.59 -0.17
N ALA A 377 -17.00 7.05 0.78
CA ALA A 377 -18.22 7.67 1.27
C ALA A 377 -18.44 7.39 2.77
N ALA A 378 -19.10 8.34 3.43
CA ALA A 378 -19.61 8.17 4.79
C ALA A 378 -20.55 6.96 4.87
N ASP A 379 -20.48 6.23 5.97
CA ASP A 379 -21.28 5.02 6.24
C ASP A 379 -21.10 3.91 5.17
N ALA A 380 -20.01 3.92 4.38
CA ALA A 380 -19.74 2.86 3.41
C ALA A 380 -19.67 1.47 4.03
N LEU A 381 -19.29 1.38 5.31
CA LEU A 381 -19.09 0.13 6.05
C LEU A 381 -20.23 -0.26 7.00
N GLY A 382 -21.40 0.38 6.86
CA GLY A 382 -22.52 0.13 7.76
C GLY A 382 -22.34 0.75 9.14
N THR A 383 -23.12 0.27 10.10
CA THR A 383 -23.07 0.73 11.51
C THR A 383 -22.54 -0.34 12.47
N GLY A 384 -22.03 -1.44 11.93
CA GLY A 384 -21.55 -2.59 12.70
C GLY A 384 -20.05 -2.47 12.97
N ALA A 385 -19.54 -3.25 13.92
CA ALA A 385 -18.12 -3.24 14.24
C ALA A 385 -17.24 -3.62 13.02
N ILE A 386 -16.08 -2.98 12.91
CA ILE A 386 -15.06 -3.25 11.90
C ILE A 386 -13.96 -4.09 12.57
N GLY A 387 -13.78 -5.33 12.12
CA GLY A 387 -12.67 -6.20 12.48
C GLY A 387 -11.54 -6.09 11.47
N LEU A 388 -10.33 -5.79 11.94
CA LEU A 388 -9.12 -5.76 11.13
C LEU A 388 -8.21 -6.89 11.61
N ASP A 389 -8.33 -8.08 11.03
CA ASP A 389 -7.46 -9.24 11.32
C ASP A 389 -6.30 -9.41 10.32
N GLY A 390 -6.33 -8.61 9.24
CA GLY A 390 -5.23 -8.39 8.31
C GLY A 390 -5.54 -7.24 7.34
N GLY A 391 -4.86 -7.24 6.20
CA GLY A 391 -5.14 -6.31 5.09
C GLY A 391 -4.99 -4.82 5.42
N GLU A 392 -5.65 -3.98 4.61
CA GLU A 392 -5.64 -2.53 4.68
C GLU A 392 -7.07 -1.98 4.61
N LEU A 393 -7.41 -1.07 5.54
CA LEU A 393 -8.54 -0.17 5.40
C LEU A 393 -8.03 1.19 4.90
N LEU A 394 -8.45 1.58 3.69
CA LEU A 394 -8.02 2.81 3.03
C LEU A 394 -9.20 3.75 2.82
N THR A 395 -9.08 5.00 3.25
CA THR A 395 -10.02 6.06 2.83
C THR A 395 -9.52 6.78 1.59
N THR A 396 -10.40 7.02 0.64
CA THR A 396 -10.13 7.77 -0.61
C THR A 396 -10.76 9.15 -0.63
N ALA A 397 -11.54 9.49 0.41
CA ALA A 397 -12.12 10.79 0.70
C ALA A 397 -11.87 11.16 2.17
N ASN A 398 -12.28 12.37 2.58
CA ASN A 398 -12.29 12.73 3.98
C ASN A 398 -13.43 12.01 4.67
N GLU A 399 -13.11 11.16 5.65
CA GLU A 399 -14.10 10.29 6.29
C GLU A 399 -13.97 10.30 7.80
N THR A 400 -15.08 9.99 8.47
CA THR A 400 -15.13 9.77 9.91
C THR A 400 -15.72 8.39 10.17
N ILE A 401 -14.98 7.52 10.84
CA ILE A 401 -15.45 6.20 11.27
C ILE A 401 -15.88 6.30 12.73
N ILE A 402 -17.17 6.11 12.97
CA ILE A 402 -17.76 6.05 14.33
C ILE A 402 -17.96 4.61 14.81
N ASP A 403 -17.76 3.63 13.93
CA ASP A 403 -17.91 2.22 14.24
C ASP A 403 -16.82 1.71 15.18
N ALA A 404 -17.16 0.71 16.00
CA ALA A 404 -16.17 0.06 16.84
C ALA A 404 -15.12 -0.66 15.98
N LEU A 405 -13.85 -0.35 16.19
CA LEU A 405 -12.73 -0.86 15.41
C LEU A 405 -11.90 -1.85 16.23
N ASN A 406 -11.75 -3.08 15.75
CA ASN A 406 -11.11 -4.16 16.49
C ASN A 406 -9.92 -4.71 15.73
N PHE A 407 -8.71 -4.52 16.26
CA PHE A 407 -7.48 -5.03 15.68
C PHE A 407 -7.15 -6.43 16.21
N SER A 408 -6.82 -7.32 15.28
CA SER A 408 -6.15 -8.60 15.51
C SER A 408 -5.11 -8.81 14.42
N GLY A 409 -4.07 -9.62 14.63
CA GLY A 409 -3.10 -9.88 13.57
C GLY A 409 -2.34 -8.62 13.12
N THR A 410 -2.04 -8.53 11.83
CA THR A 410 -1.24 -7.42 11.25
C THR A 410 -2.07 -6.67 10.22
N SER A 411 -2.47 -5.45 10.56
CA SER A 411 -3.45 -4.69 9.79
C SER A 411 -2.96 -3.27 9.54
N THR A 412 -3.43 -2.68 8.44
CA THR A 412 -3.04 -1.32 8.03
C THR A 412 -4.26 -0.41 7.96
N ILE A 413 -4.11 0.82 8.43
CA ILE A 413 -5.09 1.90 8.23
C ILE A 413 -4.40 3.04 7.51
N ALA A 414 -4.99 3.52 6.43
CA ALA A 414 -4.43 4.59 5.62
C ALA A 414 -5.50 5.59 5.17
N ALA A 415 -5.03 6.80 4.89
CA ALA A 415 -5.78 7.84 4.21
C ALA A 415 -5.03 8.23 2.93
N ALA A 416 -5.76 8.35 1.82
CA ALA A 416 -5.19 8.70 0.53
C ALA A 416 -4.58 10.12 0.51
N HIS A 417 -3.82 10.42 -0.54
CA HIS A 417 -3.16 11.72 -0.69
C HIS A 417 -4.13 12.90 -0.54
N GLY A 418 -3.81 13.80 0.39
CA GLY A 418 -4.61 15.00 0.68
C GLY A 418 -5.93 14.73 1.39
N THR A 419 -6.19 13.51 1.89
CA THR A 419 -7.39 13.18 2.68
C THR A 419 -7.07 12.99 4.16
N THR A 420 -8.13 13.02 4.98
CA THR A 420 -8.08 12.75 6.41
C THR A 420 -9.10 11.69 6.79
N LEU A 421 -8.66 10.65 7.51
CA LEU A 421 -9.51 9.67 8.17
C LEU A 421 -9.57 9.96 9.66
N ASP A 422 -10.76 10.23 10.18
CA ASP A 422 -11.00 10.48 11.60
C ASP A 422 -11.58 9.23 12.29
N LEU A 423 -10.88 8.67 13.27
CA LEU A 423 -11.30 7.48 14.01
C LEU A 423 -11.97 7.88 15.33
N ASN A 424 -13.30 7.94 15.34
CA ASN A 424 -14.13 8.40 16.47
C ASN A 424 -14.86 7.27 17.20
N GLY A 425 -14.85 6.06 16.64
CA GLY A 425 -15.42 4.88 17.29
C GLY A 425 -14.55 4.30 18.40
N ALA A 426 -15.10 3.37 19.17
CA ALA A 426 -14.34 2.63 20.19
C ALA A 426 -13.27 1.76 19.54
N ILE A 427 -12.02 1.82 20.02
CA ILE A 427 -10.90 1.07 19.42
C ILE A 427 -10.41 -0.05 20.35
N GLY A 428 -10.61 -1.30 19.94
CA GLY A 428 -10.11 -2.51 20.61
C GLY A 428 -8.82 -3.04 19.97
N ILE A 429 -7.78 -3.30 20.77
CA ILE A 429 -6.52 -3.90 20.30
C ILE A 429 -6.31 -5.25 21.00
N ASN A 430 -6.32 -6.33 20.24
CA ASN A 430 -6.02 -7.67 20.77
C ASN A 430 -4.51 -7.85 21.00
N GLY A 431 -4.17 -8.76 21.93
CA GLY A 431 -2.78 -9.14 22.17
C GLY A 431 -2.10 -9.69 20.91
N ASN A 432 -0.83 -9.35 20.77
CA ASN A 432 0.07 -9.63 19.65
C ASN A 432 -0.31 -8.98 18.32
N SER A 433 -1.23 -8.01 18.33
CA SER A 433 -1.56 -7.26 17.11
C SER A 433 -0.41 -6.35 16.67
N THR A 434 -0.33 -6.08 15.37
CA THR A 434 0.54 -5.07 14.76
C THR A 434 -0.34 -4.09 14.01
N LEU A 435 -0.32 -2.84 14.46
CA LEU A 435 -1.10 -1.75 13.89
C LEU A 435 -0.18 -0.91 13.02
N ASN A 436 -0.42 -0.90 11.71
CA ASN A 436 0.29 -0.04 10.78
C ASN A 436 -0.59 1.16 10.41
N PHE A 437 -0.03 2.35 10.49
CA PHE A 437 -0.64 3.59 10.04
C PHE A 437 0.07 4.12 8.80
N GLY A 438 -0.72 4.42 7.77
CA GLY A 438 -0.23 4.75 6.44
C GLY A 438 0.16 3.53 5.61
N ALA A 439 0.06 3.69 4.30
CA ALA A 439 0.49 2.70 3.31
C ALA A 439 1.43 3.39 2.30
N VAL A 440 2.38 2.64 1.74
CA VAL A 440 3.37 3.19 0.81
C VAL A 440 2.66 3.85 -0.39
N GLY A 441 3.00 5.11 -0.66
CA GLY A 441 2.37 5.91 -1.71
C GLY A 441 1.15 6.71 -1.26
N GLN A 442 0.71 6.55 -0.01
CA GLN A 442 -0.28 7.39 0.64
C GLN A 442 0.41 8.32 1.65
N ASP A 443 0.05 9.59 1.64
CA ASP A 443 0.57 10.61 2.57
C ASP A 443 -0.55 11.37 3.31
N GLY A 444 -1.77 10.81 3.33
CA GLY A 444 -2.90 11.36 4.06
C GLY A 444 -2.73 11.29 5.58
N VAL A 445 -3.72 11.83 6.28
CA VAL A 445 -3.72 11.93 7.74
C VAL A 445 -4.72 10.94 8.34
N VAL A 446 -4.27 10.06 9.23
CA VAL A 446 -5.14 9.28 10.11
C VAL A 446 -5.16 9.93 11.48
N VAL A 447 -6.33 10.27 11.98
CA VAL A 447 -6.53 10.91 13.29
C VAL A 447 -7.13 9.89 14.25
N TRP A 448 -6.49 9.70 15.41
CA TRP A 448 -7.01 8.88 16.49
C TRP A 448 -7.79 9.73 17.48
N ASN A 449 -9.10 9.87 17.29
CA ASN A 449 -9.97 10.73 18.11
C ASN A 449 -10.96 9.92 18.97
N GLU A 450 -10.57 8.71 19.36
CA GLU A 450 -11.39 7.86 20.21
C GLU A 450 -11.68 8.50 21.58
N ASP A 451 -12.95 8.49 21.98
CA ASP A 451 -13.45 9.04 23.25
C ASP A 451 -13.84 7.91 24.24
N GLY A 452 -12.86 7.15 24.74
CA GLY A 452 -12.94 6.34 25.97
C GLY A 452 -13.84 5.08 25.97
N GLY A 453 -14.11 4.49 24.81
CA GLY A 453 -14.88 3.25 24.64
C GLY A 453 -14.06 2.00 24.31
N GLY A 454 -12.76 2.15 24.01
CA GLY A 454 -11.83 1.11 23.56
C GLY A 454 -10.98 0.46 24.66
N GLY A 455 -10.14 -0.50 24.27
CA GLY A 455 -9.22 -1.17 25.20
C GLY A 455 -8.11 -1.92 24.47
N ALA A 456 -6.90 -1.86 25.02
CA ALA A 456 -5.73 -2.51 24.45
C ALA A 456 -5.20 -3.65 25.34
N THR A 457 -4.96 -4.81 24.74
CA THR A 457 -4.40 -5.98 25.43
C THR A 457 -2.94 -6.16 25.03
N ASN A 458 -2.05 -6.09 26.01
CA ASN A 458 -0.61 -6.26 25.78
C ASN A 458 -0.17 -7.72 25.56
N PRO A 459 0.94 -7.93 24.82
CA PRO A 459 1.73 -6.92 24.10
C PRO A 459 1.15 -6.62 22.70
N TYR A 460 1.39 -5.45 22.11
CA TYR A 460 1.08 -5.14 20.70
C TYR A 460 2.15 -4.19 20.13
N THR A 461 2.18 -4.03 18.81
CA THR A 461 3.13 -3.16 18.10
C THR A 461 2.38 -2.03 17.39
N LEU A 462 2.94 -0.83 17.42
CA LEU A 462 2.45 0.34 16.69
C LEU A 462 3.51 0.80 15.70
N ASN A 463 3.14 0.93 14.42
CA ASN A 463 4.03 1.44 13.38
C ASN A 463 3.33 2.57 12.63
N VAL A 464 4.05 3.67 12.39
CA VAL A 464 3.68 4.68 11.42
C VAL A 464 4.58 4.47 10.21
N VAL A 465 4.01 3.90 9.16
CA VAL A 465 4.71 3.40 7.97
C VAL A 465 4.78 4.44 6.86
N ALA A 466 3.75 5.29 6.74
CA ALA A 466 3.69 6.40 5.79
C ALA A 466 2.67 7.46 6.27
N GLY A 467 2.60 8.60 5.57
CA GLY A 467 1.66 9.67 5.87
C GLY A 467 1.78 10.19 7.30
N THR A 468 0.66 10.66 7.86
CA THR A 468 0.62 11.20 9.22
C THR A 468 -0.34 10.40 10.10
N LEU A 469 0.14 9.88 11.23
CA LEU A 469 -0.72 9.51 12.36
C LEU A 469 -0.80 10.70 13.32
N ARG A 470 -1.99 11.26 13.52
CA ARG A 470 -2.23 12.32 14.49
C ARG A 470 -2.97 11.79 15.70
N ALA A 471 -2.43 12.04 16.88
CA ALA A 471 -3.03 11.68 18.15
C ALA A 471 -4.18 12.62 18.53
N GLY A 472 -5.21 12.05 19.14
CA GLY A 472 -6.30 12.73 19.82
C GLY A 472 -6.51 12.14 21.23
N PRO A 473 -7.57 12.56 21.95
CA PRO A 473 -7.68 12.37 23.41
C PRO A 473 -7.50 10.92 23.91
N GLY A 474 -8.03 9.92 23.20
CA GLY A 474 -7.91 8.50 23.57
C GLY A 474 -6.56 7.84 23.27
N PHE A 475 -5.65 8.49 22.54
CA PHE A 475 -4.43 7.84 22.07
C PHE A 475 -3.38 7.62 23.18
N SER A 476 -3.35 8.49 24.20
CA SER A 476 -2.33 8.44 25.28
C SER A 476 -2.31 7.08 26.02
N GLY A 477 -3.48 6.49 26.27
CA GLY A 477 -3.61 5.18 26.92
C GLY A 477 -3.13 4.00 26.07
N VAL A 478 -3.05 4.18 24.74
CA VAL A 478 -2.52 3.16 23.82
C VAL A 478 -1.01 3.33 23.66
N ALA A 479 -0.54 4.55 23.43
CA ALA A 479 0.90 4.81 23.31
C ALA A 479 1.70 4.30 24.54
N SER A 480 1.24 4.65 25.75
CA SER A 480 1.95 4.36 27.01
C SER A 480 1.95 2.90 27.44
N VAL A 481 1.05 2.09 26.88
CA VAL A 481 0.83 0.71 27.30
C VAL A 481 1.51 -0.26 26.33
N ALA A 482 1.90 0.16 25.12
CA ALA A 482 2.54 -0.72 24.15
C ALA A 482 3.82 -1.38 24.73
N ALA A 483 3.76 -2.70 24.97
CA ALA A 483 4.89 -3.46 25.50
C ALA A 483 5.96 -3.79 24.44
N ARG A 484 5.89 -3.19 23.25
CA ARG A 484 6.85 -3.34 22.15
C ARG A 484 7.20 -1.97 21.58
N PRO A 485 8.33 -1.84 20.86
CA PRO A 485 8.70 -0.58 20.26
C PRO A 485 7.63 0.00 19.33
N THR A 486 7.49 1.31 19.39
CA THR A 486 6.78 2.10 18.37
C THR A 486 7.78 2.51 17.30
N THR A 487 7.46 2.26 16.04
CA THR A 487 8.33 2.63 14.90
C THR A 487 7.69 3.74 14.08
N VAL A 488 8.45 4.79 13.76
CA VAL A 488 8.06 5.82 12.78
C VAL A 488 9.04 5.76 11.61
N ASP A 489 8.58 5.20 10.49
CA ASP A 489 9.41 4.96 9.31
C ASP A 489 9.83 6.27 8.62
N ALA A 490 10.91 6.21 7.85
CA ALA A 490 11.42 7.37 7.12
C ALA A 490 10.35 7.92 6.14
N GLY A 491 10.08 9.22 6.25
CA GLY A 491 9.03 9.90 5.47
C GLY A 491 7.63 9.81 6.07
N ALA A 492 7.43 9.08 7.17
CA ALA A 492 6.20 9.07 7.95
C ALA A 492 6.25 10.12 9.08
N THR A 493 5.09 10.57 9.54
CA THR A 493 4.94 11.57 10.62
C THR A 493 4.05 11.04 11.73
N LEU A 494 4.52 11.11 12.97
CA LEU A 494 3.70 11.00 14.17
C LEU A 494 3.48 12.41 14.73
N ASP A 495 2.23 12.87 14.69
CA ASP A 495 1.81 14.16 15.25
C ASP A 495 1.11 13.95 16.59
N LEU A 496 1.62 14.56 17.66
CA LEU A 496 1.07 14.46 19.00
C LEU A 496 -0.31 15.15 19.12
N GLY A 497 -0.66 16.06 18.22
CA GLY A 497 -1.98 16.73 18.23
C GLY A 497 -2.34 17.41 19.55
N GLY A 498 -1.34 17.78 20.36
CA GLY A 498 -1.48 18.33 21.70
C GLY A 498 -1.77 17.33 22.83
N VAL A 499 -1.50 16.04 22.60
CA VAL A 499 -1.71 14.96 23.56
C VAL A 499 -0.38 14.52 24.18
N ASP A 500 -0.34 14.38 25.50
CA ASP A 500 0.81 13.82 26.20
C ASP A 500 0.94 12.32 25.88
N LEU A 501 2.05 11.91 25.29
CA LEU A 501 2.33 10.53 24.89
C LEU A 501 3.54 9.97 25.63
N GLY A 502 3.52 8.67 25.90
CA GLY A 502 4.67 7.93 26.39
C GLY A 502 4.89 6.69 25.55
N PHE A 503 6.13 6.30 25.29
CA PHE A 503 6.48 5.07 24.57
C PHE A 503 7.51 4.27 25.36
N THR A 504 7.37 2.94 25.33
CA THR A 504 8.39 2.03 25.85
C THR A 504 9.69 2.19 25.06
N ASP A 505 9.65 1.96 23.75
CA ASP A 505 10.78 2.27 22.86
C ASP A 505 10.29 3.06 21.65
N LEU A 506 11.05 4.08 21.21
CA LEU A 506 10.84 4.77 19.94
C LEU A 506 11.96 4.45 18.94
N LEU A 507 11.57 3.94 17.76
CA LEU A 507 12.48 3.55 16.68
C LEU A 507 12.11 4.23 15.36
N GLY A 508 13.06 4.22 14.42
CA GLY A 508 12.82 4.61 13.03
C GLY A 508 13.57 5.88 12.61
N GLY A 509 13.09 6.51 11.54
CA GLY A 509 13.76 7.64 10.88
C GLY A 509 12.81 8.70 10.32
N GLY A 510 11.54 8.67 10.73
CA GLY A 510 10.53 9.64 10.31
C GLY A 510 10.54 10.93 11.13
N THR A 511 9.39 11.57 11.23
CA THR A 511 9.21 12.81 11.99
C THR A 511 8.23 12.60 13.14
N VAL A 512 8.57 13.10 14.32
CA VAL A 512 7.65 13.26 15.45
C VAL A 512 7.47 14.76 15.66
N THR A 513 6.22 15.22 15.71
CA THR A 513 5.91 16.65 15.88
C THR A 513 4.69 16.87 16.76
N ASP A 514 4.41 18.12 17.10
CA ASP A 514 3.18 18.53 17.77
C ASP A 514 2.54 19.70 17.02
N SER A 515 1.42 19.45 16.33
CA SER A 515 0.65 20.52 15.69
C SER A 515 -0.39 21.17 16.61
N GLY A 516 -0.58 20.62 17.82
CA GLY A 516 -1.60 21.03 18.77
C GLY A 516 -1.12 22.07 19.79
N ALA A 517 -1.84 22.12 20.91
CA ALA A 517 -1.37 22.84 22.08
C ALA A 517 -0.24 22.05 22.74
N ALA A 518 0.76 22.75 23.25
CA ALA A 518 1.94 22.19 23.91
C ALA A 518 1.74 20.84 24.63
N ALA A 519 2.25 19.76 24.04
CA ALA A 519 2.26 18.40 24.58
C ALA A 519 3.59 18.00 25.24
N SER A 520 3.64 16.78 25.78
CA SER A 520 4.83 16.13 26.34
C SER A 520 5.02 14.74 25.72
N LEU A 521 6.28 14.39 25.41
CA LEU A 521 6.68 13.08 24.92
C LEU A 521 7.59 12.39 25.94
N THR A 522 7.18 11.25 26.46
CA THR A 522 7.99 10.41 27.37
C THR A 522 8.58 9.21 26.63
N LEU A 523 9.88 8.99 26.75
CA LEU A 523 10.61 7.91 26.09
C LEU A 523 11.34 7.08 27.14
N ASP A 524 10.96 5.80 27.32
CA ASP A 524 11.67 4.87 28.19
C ASP A 524 12.95 4.31 27.51
N ALA A 525 12.95 4.12 26.20
CA ALA A 525 14.18 4.07 25.42
C ALA A 525 13.96 4.64 24.01
N ALA A 526 15.05 5.01 23.34
CA ALA A 526 14.96 5.44 21.95
C ALA A 526 16.20 5.06 21.14
N ASN A 527 15.97 4.66 19.89
CA ASN A 527 16.99 4.61 18.85
C ASN A 527 16.36 5.17 17.58
N PHE A 528 16.28 6.50 17.55
CA PHE A 528 15.51 7.25 16.57
C PHE A 528 16.44 8.13 15.72
N SER A 529 16.54 7.77 14.45
CA SER A 529 17.35 8.47 13.44
C SER A 529 16.59 9.55 12.67
N GLY A 530 15.39 9.90 13.15
CA GLY A 530 14.51 10.90 12.56
C GLY A 530 14.60 12.26 13.25
N THR A 531 13.57 13.08 13.04
CA THR A 531 13.42 14.41 13.67
C THR A 531 12.29 14.42 14.70
N ILE A 532 12.52 15.02 15.86
CA ILE A 532 11.52 15.34 16.89
C ILE A 532 11.48 16.86 16.98
N SER A 533 10.32 17.49 16.77
CA SER A 533 10.22 18.95 16.65
C SER A 533 8.88 19.55 17.09
N GLY A 534 8.85 20.87 17.31
CA GLY A 534 7.63 21.62 17.62
C GLY A 534 7.47 21.96 19.10
N PRO A 535 6.30 22.49 19.51
CA PRO A 535 6.06 23.03 20.85
C PRO A 535 5.88 21.98 21.96
N LEU A 536 6.70 20.92 21.96
CA LEU A 536 6.59 19.79 22.89
C LEU A 536 7.77 19.72 23.87
N GLY A 537 7.52 19.19 25.07
CA GLY A 537 8.58 18.85 26.03
C GLY A 537 8.94 17.37 25.94
N VAL A 538 10.21 17.00 26.14
CA VAL A 538 10.64 15.60 26.07
C VAL A 538 11.13 15.12 27.44
N THR A 539 10.59 14.00 27.91
CA THR A 539 11.06 13.30 29.11
C THR A 539 11.70 11.99 28.70
N PHE A 540 12.92 11.76 29.14
CA PHE A 540 13.64 10.51 28.97
C PHE A 540 13.66 9.76 30.31
N ASP A 541 13.11 8.55 30.34
CA ASP A 541 13.06 7.64 31.50
C ASP A 541 14.02 6.43 31.34
N GLY A 542 14.68 6.32 30.18
CA GLY A 542 15.81 5.43 29.95
C GLY A 542 16.68 5.90 28.78
N ASP A 543 17.59 5.02 28.33
CA ASP A 543 18.66 5.40 27.41
C ASP A 543 18.13 5.73 26.00
N ALA A 544 18.66 6.81 25.41
CA ALA A 544 18.22 7.30 24.10
C ALA A 544 19.41 7.60 23.18
N LEU A 545 19.31 7.15 21.93
CA LEU A 545 20.15 7.55 20.80
C LEU A 545 19.27 8.27 19.78
N LEU A 546 19.57 9.53 19.51
CA LEU A 546 18.75 10.44 18.71
C LEU A 546 19.61 11.13 17.65
N SER A 547 19.01 11.55 16.53
CA SER A 547 19.72 12.33 15.51
C SER A 547 19.08 13.68 15.15
N GLY A 548 17.87 13.97 15.60
CA GLY A 548 17.20 15.22 15.24
C GLY A 548 16.22 15.62 16.33
N LEU A 549 16.59 16.63 17.09
CA LEU A 549 15.85 17.21 18.19
C LEU A 549 15.84 18.73 17.94
N GLU A 550 14.86 19.21 17.18
CA GLU A 550 14.91 20.53 16.56
C GLU A 550 13.75 21.43 17.02
N ASP A 551 14.00 22.74 17.11
CA ASP A 551 12.98 23.77 17.36
C ASP A 551 12.16 23.60 18.66
N PHE A 552 12.78 23.18 19.77
CA PHE A 552 12.05 23.00 21.03
C PHE A 552 11.69 24.32 21.69
N THR A 553 10.40 24.48 22.01
CA THR A 553 9.91 25.60 22.83
C THR A 553 9.62 25.22 24.29
N ARG A 554 9.93 23.98 24.72
CA ARG A 554 9.76 23.49 26.10
C ARG A 554 10.97 22.67 26.57
N ASP A 555 11.06 22.48 27.87
CA ASP A 555 12.19 21.83 28.53
C ASP A 555 12.28 20.32 28.22
N SER A 556 13.52 19.81 28.27
CA SER A 556 13.83 18.38 28.30
C SER A 556 14.13 17.92 29.73
N THR A 557 13.75 16.69 30.08
CA THR A 557 13.96 16.09 31.41
C THR A 557 14.59 14.70 31.31
N LEU A 558 15.68 14.44 32.05
CA LEU A 558 16.38 13.15 32.11
C LEU A 558 16.28 12.57 33.54
N ILE A 559 15.62 11.44 33.73
CA ILE A 559 15.41 10.81 35.05
C ILE A 559 15.56 9.28 35.02
N PRO A 560 15.97 8.62 36.14
CA PRO A 560 16.73 9.14 37.26
C PRO A 560 18.26 8.99 37.08
N SER A 561 18.73 8.14 36.16
CA SER A 561 20.14 7.94 35.76
C SER A 561 20.24 7.30 34.37
N ILE A 562 20.28 8.11 33.32
CA ILE A 562 20.18 7.65 31.93
C ILE A 562 21.24 8.31 31.05
N THR A 563 21.46 7.76 29.86
CA THR A 563 22.31 8.35 28.82
C THR A 563 21.47 8.75 27.61
N VAL A 564 21.52 10.03 27.24
CA VAL A 564 20.96 10.55 25.98
C VAL A 564 22.10 10.95 25.07
N ALA A 565 22.23 10.32 23.91
CA ALA A 565 23.23 10.63 22.91
C ALA A 565 22.58 11.24 21.67
N ASN A 566 23.00 12.46 21.31
CA ASN A 566 22.64 13.12 20.06
C ASN A 566 23.72 12.85 18.99
N THR A 567 23.31 12.51 17.77
CA THR A 567 24.19 12.27 16.62
C THR A 567 23.93 13.21 15.44
N GLY A 568 22.88 14.03 15.49
CA GLY A 568 22.63 15.08 14.49
C GLY A 568 22.35 16.41 15.18
N THR A 569 21.24 17.08 14.89
CA THR A 569 20.97 18.43 15.44
C THR A 569 20.17 18.36 16.73
N TYR A 570 20.62 19.09 17.76
CA TYR A 570 19.85 19.41 18.95
C TYR A 570 19.75 20.94 19.06
N ASP A 571 18.57 21.53 18.85
CA ASP A 571 18.37 22.99 18.87
C ASP A 571 17.47 23.45 20.03
N LEU A 572 18.03 24.30 20.89
CA LEU A 572 17.33 24.99 21.98
C LEU A 572 16.77 26.35 21.51
N VAL A 573 15.44 26.46 21.47
CA VAL A 573 14.74 27.72 21.21
C VAL A 573 14.13 28.27 22.52
N ALA A 574 13.98 29.60 22.62
CA ALA A 574 13.23 30.27 23.69
C ALA A 574 13.74 30.08 25.14
N ASN A 575 15.04 29.85 25.35
CA ASN A 575 15.67 29.60 26.66
C ASN A 575 15.15 28.34 27.37
N THR A 576 14.88 27.28 26.62
CA THR A 576 14.53 25.97 27.16
C THR A 576 15.70 25.32 27.90
N ASN A 577 15.38 24.49 28.91
CA ASN A 577 16.34 23.85 29.79
C ASN A 577 16.47 22.35 29.51
N ILE A 578 17.63 21.80 29.84
CA ILE A 578 17.84 20.35 29.96
C ILE A 578 18.02 20.03 31.44
N SER A 579 16.95 19.54 32.06
CA SER A 579 16.98 19.15 33.46
C SER A 579 17.31 17.67 33.61
N GLY A 580 18.10 17.32 34.61
CA GLY A 580 18.42 15.94 34.94
C GLY A 580 19.13 15.83 36.26
N THR A 581 19.18 14.60 36.79
CA THR A 581 19.99 14.33 37.99
C THR A 581 21.48 14.43 37.66
N PRO A 582 22.37 14.68 38.64
CA PRO A 582 23.82 14.61 38.41
C PRO A 582 24.34 13.22 37.98
N ALA A 583 23.50 12.20 37.96
CA ALA A 583 23.84 10.86 37.47
C ALA A 583 23.41 10.65 36.00
N SER A 584 22.58 11.54 35.46
CA SER A 584 22.16 11.51 34.06
C SER A 584 23.21 12.17 33.18
N LEU A 585 23.40 11.64 31.97
CA LEU A 585 24.42 12.06 31.03
C LEU A 585 23.78 12.39 29.68
N PHE A 586 24.07 13.59 29.18
CA PHE A 586 23.80 14.00 27.80
C PHE A 586 25.12 14.00 27.03
N ILE A 587 25.15 13.39 25.84
CA ILE A 587 26.32 13.35 24.96
C ILE A 587 25.94 13.98 23.63
N ASN A 588 26.59 15.09 23.27
CA ASN A 588 26.50 15.65 21.93
C ASN A 588 27.61 15.11 21.04
N ASN A 589 27.28 14.22 20.10
CA ASN A 589 28.19 13.75 19.05
C ASN A 589 27.98 14.47 17.70
N GLY A 590 26.96 15.34 17.61
CA GLY A 590 26.56 16.03 16.38
C GLY A 590 26.68 17.54 16.52
N LEU A 591 25.59 18.22 16.23
CA LEU A 591 25.44 19.66 16.34
C LEU A 591 24.48 19.98 17.49
N PHE A 592 24.94 20.77 18.45
CA PHE A 592 24.11 21.32 19.53
C PHE A 592 24.05 22.83 19.33
N GLU A 593 22.86 23.39 19.16
CA GLU A 593 22.70 24.82 18.95
C GLU A 593 21.74 25.45 19.93
N LYS A 594 21.92 26.74 20.14
CA LYS A 594 20.95 27.62 20.79
C LYS A 594 20.66 28.76 19.83
N THR A 595 19.57 28.66 19.08
CA THR A 595 19.23 29.62 18.02
C THR A 595 18.36 30.79 18.48
N GLY A 596 17.73 30.72 19.67
CA GLY A 596 16.79 31.77 20.12
C GLY A 596 16.72 32.03 21.63
N GLY A 597 16.12 33.17 22.00
CA GLY A 597 15.70 33.48 23.38
C GLY A 597 16.55 34.52 24.14
N GLY A 598 17.75 34.89 23.68
CA GLY A 598 18.61 35.96 24.25
C GLY A 598 19.00 35.81 25.73
N GLY A 599 18.46 34.84 26.46
CA GLY A 599 18.69 34.56 27.87
C GLY A 599 19.50 33.28 28.07
N VAL A 600 19.46 32.77 29.30
CA VAL A 600 20.23 31.59 29.72
C VAL A 600 19.38 30.33 29.57
N SER A 601 19.94 29.30 28.93
CA SER A 601 19.44 27.92 29.00
C SER A 601 20.26 27.12 30.02
N ASP A 602 19.61 26.56 31.03
CA ASP A 602 20.26 25.76 32.07
C ASP A 602 20.33 24.27 31.68
N VAL A 603 21.50 23.68 31.85
CA VAL A 603 21.75 22.24 31.70
C VAL A 603 22.23 21.68 33.04
N THR A 604 21.37 20.89 33.70
CA THR A 604 21.65 20.37 35.05
C THR A 604 22.16 18.93 35.06
N SER A 605 22.01 18.20 33.96
CA SER A 605 22.62 16.87 33.77
C SER A 605 24.13 16.99 33.54
N ASN A 606 24.86 15.88 33.66
CA ASN A 606 26.21 15.85 33.10
C ASN A 606 26.12 15.97 31.58
N PHE A 607 27.08 16.65 30.97
CA PHE A 607 27.10 16.94 29.55
C PHE A 607 28.49 16.72 28.97
N ILE A 608 28.58 15.93 27.90
CA ILE A 608 29.79 15.72 27.11
C ILE A 608 29.55 16.33 25.73
N ASN A 609 30.41 17.25 25.30
CA ASN A 609 30.44 17.77 23.94
C ASN A 609 31.56 17.09 23.14
N ASP A 610 31.23 16.12 22.28
CA ASP A 610 32.14 15.51 21.31
C ASP A 610 32.01 16.14 19.91
N GLY A 611 30.92 16.88 19.65
CA GLY A 611 30.61 17.55 18.39
C GLY A 611 30.78 19.08 18.40
N ALA A 612 29.94 19.78 17.64
CA ALA A 612 29.89 21.25 17.63
C ALA A 612 28.81 21.75 18.60
N LEU A 613 29.13 22.77 19.38
CA LEU A 613 28.20 23.50 20.24
C LEU A 613 28.18 24.98 19.84
N ASN A 614 27.07 25.43 19.25
CA ASN A 614 26.89 26.79 18.74
C ASN A 614 25.86 27.57 19.56
N VAL A 615 26.31 28.56 20.32
CA VAL A 615 25.44 29.50 21.04
C VAL A 615 25.25 30.74 20.17
N LEU A 616 24.21 30.72 19.35
CA LEU A 616 23.89 31.80 18.40
C LEU A 616 23.06 32.93 19.06
N SER A 617 22.51 32.69 20.26
CA SER A 617 21.74 33.69 21.01
C SER A 617 21.75 33.42 22.53
N GLY A 618 22.15 34.41 23.33
CA GLY A 618 22.14 34.32 24.79
C GLY A 618 23.32 33.50 25.33
N SER A 619 23.08 32.63 26.31
CA SER A 619 24.12 31.76 26.87
C SER A 619 23.59 30.40 27.31
N ILE A 620 24.49 29.45 27.52
CA ILE A 620 24.19 28.16 28.15
C ILE A 620 24.92 28.08 29.50
N ALA A 621 24.23 27.65 30.54
CA ALA A 621 24.80 27.43 31.86
C ALA A 621 24.77 25.94 32.22
N PHE A 622 25.95 25.35 32.42
CA PHE A 622 26.09 23.97 32.88
C PHE A 622 26.26 23.94 34.40
N SER A 623 25.22 23.50 35.10
CA SER A 623 25.27 23.25 36.55
C SER A 623 25.59 21.79 36.89
N GLY A 624 25.49 20.88 35.93
CA GLY A 624 26.04 19.53 36.02
C GLY A 624 27.53 19.47 35.65
N GLY A 625 28.12 18.27 35.58
CA GLY A 625 29.48 18.09 35.07
C GLY A 625 29.53 18.37 33.56
N PHE A 626 30.46 19.22 33.12
CA PHE A 626 30.66 19.53 31.69
C PHE A 626 32.04 19.04 31.24
N THR A 627 32.11 18.40 30.07
CA THR A 627 33.36 17.97 29.42
C THR A 627 33.28 18.32 27.94
N ASN A 628 34.26 19.06 27.43
CA ASN A 628 34.34 19.41 26.01
C ASN A 628 35.52 18.72 25.34
N ASN A 629 35.22 17.88 24.35
CA ASN A 629 36.17 17.27 23.41
C ASN A 629 36.02 17.84 21.99
N GLY A 630 34.95 18.60 21.74
CA GLY A 630 34.63 19.22 20.44
C GLY A 630 34.87 20.73 20.40
N VAL A 631 34.13 21.42 19.51
CA VAL A 631 34.24 22.88 19.30
C VAL A 631 33.06 23.59 19.95
N ILE A 632 33.32 24.75 20.54
CA ILE A 632 32.32 25.65 21.12
C ILE A 632 32.42 26.99 20.39
N HIS A 633 31.30 27.50 19.90
CA HIS A 633 31.14 28.89 19.45
C HIS A 633 30.13 29.59 20.37
N GLY A 634 30.48 30.77 20.89
CA GLY A 634 29.61 31.57 21.75
C GLY A 634 29.72 31.28 23.26
N LEU A 635 28.80 31.86 24.04
CA LEU A 635 28.95 31.96 25.50
C LEU A 635 28.40 30.74 26.27
N VAL A 636 29.32 30.03 26.93
CA VAL A 636 29.03 28.91 27.84
C VAL A 636 29.62 29.19 29.23
N THR A 637 28.84 28.94 30.28
CA THR A 637 29.26 29.09 31.69
C THR A 637 29.11 27.78 32.45
N GLN A 638 30.09 27.45 33.31
CA GLN A 638 30.02 26.32 34.24
C GLN A 638 29.87 26.80 35.69
N SER A 639 29.17 26.02 36.52
CA SER A 639 28.83 26.34 37.92
C SER A 639 30.00 26.63 38.89
N ASP A 640 31.25 26.38 38.49
CA ASP A 640 32.48 26.78 39.20
C ASP A 640 33.04 28.14 38.75
N GLY A 641 32.35 28.84 37.84
CA GLY A 641 32.70 30.16 37.34
C GLY A 641 33.63 30.15 36.12
N VAL A 642 33.93 28.97 35.55
CA VAL A 642 34.72 28.87 34.31
C VAL A 642 33.82 29.20 33.12
N THR A 643 34.19 30.26 32.39
CA THR A 643 33.61 30.60 31.08
C THR A 643 34.54 30.02 30.02
N THR A 644 34.09 29.02 29.27
CA THR A 644 34.83 28.56 28.08
C THR A 644 34.26 29.28 26.86
N VAL A 645 34.93 30.33 26.41
CA VAL A 645 34.83 30.83 25.04
C VAL A 645 35.95 30.10 24.27
N SER A 646 35.67 29.46 23.12
CA SER A 646 36.74 28.91 22.29
C SER A 646 36.77 29.59 20.93
N ALA A 647 37.99 30.02 20.58
CA ALA A 647 38.40 30.91 19.49
C ALA A 647 37.81 32.34 19.56
N PRO A 648 38.63 33.39 19.81
CA PRO A 648 38.19 34.76 19.62
C PRO A 648 37.73 34.94 18.18
N VAL A 649 36.48 35.40 18.02
CA VAL A 649 35.96 35.76 16.70
C VAL A 649 36.67 37.05 16.30
N SER A 650 37.34 37.03 15.14
CA SER A 650 38.14 38.18 14.71
C SER A 650 37.25 39.42 14.61
N SER A 651 37.69 40.52 15.22
CA SER A 651 36.99 41.80 15.18
C SER A 651 35.59 41.78 15.82
N ASP A 652 35.30 40.87 16.75
CA ASP A 652 34.10 40.95 17.61
C ASP A 652 34.33 41.97 18.75
N PHE A 653 33.79 43.18 18.65
CA PHE A 653 33.97 44.25 19.64
C PHE A 653 32.94 44.21 20.78
N ASN A 654 31.81 43.52 20.60
CA ASN A 654 30.69 43.52 21.56
C ASN A 654 30.45 42.17 22.25
N GLY A 655 31.19 41.13 21.87
CA GLY A 655 31.18 39.79 22.47
C GLY A 655 29.97 38.96 22.06
N ASP A 656 29.31 39.28 20.95
CA ASP A 656 28.15 38.53 20.46
C ASP A 656 28.53 37.28 19.64
N GLY A 657 29.83 37.03 19.46
CA GLY A 657 30.36 35.89 18.72
C GLY A 657 30.32 36.09 17.21
N LEU A 658 30.08 37.31 16.73
CA LEU A 658 30.10 37.66 15.31
C LEU A 658 31.18 38.71 15.05
N SER A 659 31.74 38.70 13.84
CA SER A 659 32.73 39.70 13.44
C SER A 659 32.06 41.04 13.13
N ASP A 660 32.59 42.11 13.70
CA ASP A 660 32.21 43.49 13.41
C ASP A 660 33.17 44.16 12.41
N ILE A 661 32.92 45.44 12.11
CA ILE A 661 33.69 46.19 11.12
C ILE A 661 34.44 47.36 11.79
N LEU A 662 35.77 47.35 11.65
CA LEU A 662 36.64 48.49 11.97
C LEU A 662 36.89 49.35 10.72
N LEU A 663 36.60 50.65 10.80
CA LEU A 663 36.86 51.61 9.75
C LEU A 663 37.85 52.69 10.20
N GLN A 664 38.74 53.11 9.29
CA GLN A 664 39.59 54.28 9.49
C GLN A 664 39.51 55.22 8.28
N ASN A 665 39.33 56.51 8.54
CA ASN A 665 39.31 57.55 7.50
C ASN A 665 40.70 58.17 7.28
N THR A 666 40.87 58.89 6.16
CA THR A 666 42.15 59.49 5.75
C THR A 666 42.67 60.60 6.67
N SER A 667 41.83 61.14 7.57
CA SER A 667 42.26 62.10 8.60
C SER A 667 42.76 61.44 9.89
N GLY A 668 42.70 60.10 9.95
CA GLY A 668 43.10 59.27 11.09
C GLY A 668 41.94 58.73 11.92
N GLY A 669 40.74 59.31 11.80
CA GLY A 669 39.59 58.94 12.63
C GLY A 669 39.18 57.48 12.48
N VAL A 670 38.97 56.81 13.62
CA VAL A 670 38.62 55.39 13.74
C VAL A 670 37.16 55.23 14.18
N ALA A 671 36.43 54.31 13.56
CA ALA A 671 35.04 53.98 13.88
C ALA A 671 34.85 52.45 13.94
N VAL A 672 33.93 52.00 14.79
CA VAL A 672 33.50 50.60 14.93
C VAL A 672 32.02 50.51 14.59
N TRP A 673 31.65 49.50 13.81
CA TRP A 673 30.31 49.15 13.37
C TRP A 673 30.02 47.72 13.83
N GLU A 674 29.14 47.57 14.81
CA GLU A 674 28.71 46.27 15.33
C GLU A 674 27.73 45.60 14.36
N MET A 675 27.89 44.30 14.09
CA MET A 675 27.23 43.61 12.99
C MET A 675 26.58 42.29 13.43
N ASN A 676 25.37 42.04 12.94
CA ASN A 676 24.77 40.69 12.92
C ASN A 676 24.53 40.27 11.47
N GLY A 677 25.46 39.47 10.95
CA GLY A 677 25.51 39.12 9.53
C GLY A 677 25.64 40.35 8.64
N THR A 678 24.61 40.68 7.87
CA THR A 678 24.59 41.89 7.02
C THR A 678 23.92 43.10 7.68
N SER A 679 23.42 42.95 8.91
CA SER A 679 22.70 44.00 9.64
C SER A 679 23.62 44.76 10.57
N LEU A 680 23.59 46.09 10.51
CA LEU A 680 24.28 46.98 11.45
C LEU A 680 23.47 47.10 12.76
N THR A 681 24.04 46.71 13.89
CA THR A 681 23.39 46.72 15.21
C THR A 681 23.71 47.98 16.01
N ASP A 682 24.96 48.45 15.98
CA ASP A 682 25.39 49.74 16.53
C ASP A 682 26.59 50.33 15.74
N ASN A 683 26.87 51.62 15.90
CA ASN A 683 28.08 52.24 15.34
C ASN A 683 28.48 53.54 16.06
N ALA A 684 29.80 53.76 16.21
CA ALA A 684 30.31 55.05 16.65
C ALA A 684 31.69 55.39 16.10
N MET A 685 32.00 56.68 16.07
CA MET A 685 33.38 57.16 15.99
C MET A 685 34.04 56.96 17.35
N VAL A 686 35.10 56.15 17.40
CA VAL A 686 35.81 55.81 18.64
C VAL A 686 36.71 56.98 19.07
N ALA A 687 37.70 57.32 18.24
CA ALA A 687 38.62 58.43 18.48
C ALA A 687 39.41 58.80 17.20
N ASN A 688 40.14 59.92 17.22
CA ASN A 688 40.99 60.35 16.12
C ASN A 688 42.45 60.55 16.59
N PRO A 689 43.36 59.59 16.33
CA PRO A 689 44.79 59.70 16.65
C PRO A 689 45.55 60.62 15.67
N GLY A 690 44.93 61.03 14.56
CA GLY A 690 45.52 61.86 13.52
C GLY A 690 46.08 61.05 12.33
N PRO A 691 46.41 61.73 11.21
CA PRO A 691 46.68 61.07 9.93
C PRO A 691 48.02 60.31 9.88
N SER A 692 48.89 60.51 10.87
CA SER A 692 50.15 59.77 11.00
C SER A 692 49.97 58.38 11.61
N TRP A 693 48.79 58.03 12.10
CA TRP A 693 48.47 56.74 12.71
C TRP A 693 47.62 55.88 11.79
N ARG A 694 47.94 54.59 11.71
CA ARG A 694 47.20 53.58 10.94
C ARG A 694 46.71 52.48 11.87
N ALA A 695 45.44 52.10 11.77
CA ALA A 695 44.94 50.86 12.37
C ALA A 695 45.52 49.66 11.59
N ILE A 696 46.15 48.74 12.30
CA ILE A 696 46.89 47.60 11.72
C ILE A 696 46.04 46.35 11.74
N GLY A 697 45.35 46.10 12.85
CA GLY A 697 44.53 44.93 13.07
C GLY A 697 43.74 45.03 14.38
N THR A 698 42.97 44.00 14.65
CA THR A 698 42.18 43.84 15.87
C THR A 698 42.59 42.56 16.59
N GLY A 699 42.47 42.52 17.90
CA GLY A 699 42.68 41.32 18.70
C GLY A 699 42.35 41.64 20.15
N ASP A 700 41.91 40.68 20.94
CA ASP A 700 41.68 40.87 22.37
C ASP A 700 43.03 40.96 23.10
N PHE A 701 43.49 42.16 23.44
CA PHE A 701 44.81 42.35 24.08
C PHE A 701 44.75 42.16 25.60
N ASN A 702 43.56 42.12 26.20
CA ASN A 702 43.38 42.23 27.65
C ASN A 702 42.61 41.05 28.28
N GLY A 703 42.14 40.11 27.45
CA GLY A 703 41.53 38.85 27.85
C GLY A 703 40.08 39.00 28.31
N ASP A 704 39.41 40.09 27.93
CA ASP A 704 38.01 40.34 28.30
C ASP A 704 37.00 39.76 27.30
N GLY A 705 37.48 39.10 26.24
CA GLY A 705 36.69 38.49 25.19
C GLY A 705 36.24 39.48 24.10
N LEU A 706 36.66 40.75 24.18
CA LEU A 706 36.33 41.80 23.22
C LEU A 706 37.54 42.14 22.36
N SER A 707 37.32 42.42 21.08
CA SER A 707 38.38 42.84 20.17
C SER A 707 38.83 44.26 20.47
N ASP A 708 40.13 44.42 20.68
CA ASP A 708 40.82 45.71 20.84
C ASP A 708 41.49 46.14 19.52
N ILE A 709 42.05 47.36 19.45
CA ILE A 709 42.63 47.94 18.23
C ILE A 709 44.14 48.15 18.35
N LEU A 710 44.90 47.59 17.41
CA LEU A 710 46.33 47.86 17.23
C LEU A 710 46.55 49.02 16.26
N LEU A 711 47.28 50.05 16.70
CA LEU A 711 47.65 51.20 15.87
C LEU A 711 49.17 51.35 15.77
N GLN A 712 49.65 51.82 14.62
CA GLN A 712 51.04 52.21 14.43
C GLN A 712 51.18 53.58 13.77
N ASN A 713 52.06 54.42 14.32
CA ASN A 713 52.45 55.71 13.76
C ASN A 713 53.52 55.55 12.67
N THR A 714 53.53 56.45 11.69
CA THR A 714 54.58 56.59 10.67
C THR A 714 56.01 56.74 11.21
N ASN A 715 56.20 57.17 12.46
CA ASN A 715 57.52 57.24 13.10
C ASN A 715 57.98 55.89 13.72
N GLY A 716 57.15 54.85 13.68
CA GLY A 716 57.37 53.53 14.26
C GLY A 716 56.57 53.24 15.52
N GLU A 717 56.12 54.26 16.27
CA GLU A 717 55.44 54.11 17.55
C GLU A 717 54.17 53.24 17.46
N VAL A 718 54.03 52.26 18.35
CA VAL A 718 52.90 51.34 18.42
C VAL A 718 52.04 51.68 19.62
N ALA A 719 50.72 51.65 19.45
CA ALA A 719 49.74 51.85 20.51
C ALA A 719 48.63 50.79 20.43
N VAL A 720 48.07 50.45 21.59
CA VAL A 720 46.89 49.58 21.71
C VAL A 720 45.77 50.37 22.37
N TRP A 721 44.57 50.24 21.80
CA TRP A 721 43.34 50.82 22.30
C TRP A 721 42.43 49.69 22.76
N GLY A 722 42.19 49.64 24.07
CA GLY A 722 41.20 48.74 24.66
C GLY A 722 39.79 49.23 24.34
N MET A 723 38.90 48.31 23.98
CA MET A 723 37.55 48.59 23.51
C MET A 723 36.50 47.92 24.41
N ASN A 724 35.27 48.38 24.30
CA ASN A 724 34.08 47.71 24.83
C ASN A 724 32.90 48.15 23.95
N GLY A 725 32.52 47.31 22.99
CA GLY A 725 31.65 47.69 21.88
C GLY A 725 32.21 48.90 21.13
N THR A 726 31.33 49.85 20.82
CA THR A 726 31.71 51.12 20.17
C THR A 726 32.49 52.12 21.04
N SER A 727 32.82 51.79 22.30
CA SER A 727 33.47 52.71 23.26
C SER A 727 34.95 52.39 23.52
N LEU A 728 35.79 53.43 23.61
CA LEU A 728 37.20 53.31 24.00
C LEU A 728 37.33 53.14 25.53
N SER A 729 37.75 51.96 25.99
CA SER A 729 37.91 51.62 27.41
C SER A 729 39.29 52.02 27.95
N SER A 730 40.33 51.87 27.13
CA SER A 730 41.70 52.26 27.48
C SER A 730 42.54 52.64 26.25
N SER A 731 43.63 53.38 26.45
CA SER A 731 44.57 53.68 25.36
C SER A 731 45.98 53.87 25.92
N ALA A 732 46.97 53.18 25.37
CA ALA A 732 48.37 53.43 25.72
C ALA A 732 49.32 53.27 24.53
N ALA A 733 50.41 54.04 24.56
CA ALA A 733 51.57 53.77 23.72
C ALA A 733 52.35 52.58 24.31
N VAL A 734 52.62 51.58 23.48
CA VAL A 734 53.27 50.33 23.87
C VAL A 734 54.78 50.49 23.84
N ALA A 735 55.34 50.76 22.65
CA ALA A 735 56.77 51.02 22.44
C ALA A 735 57.02 51.62 21.05
N ASN A 736 58.23 52.15 20.82
CA ASN A 736 58.66 52.68 19.52
C ASN A 736 59.90 51.93 19.01
N PRO A 737 59.74 50.93 18.12
CA PRO A 737 60.84 50.21 17.50
C PRO A 737 61.55 51.02 16.39
N GLY A 738 61.02 52.18 16.02
CA GLY A 738 61.51 53.04 14.95
C GLY A 738 60.86 52.75 13.59
N PRO A 739 61.06 53.63 12.59
CA PRO A 739 60.30 53.62 11.34
C PRO A 739 60.66 52.48 10.38
N SER A 740 61.70 51.69 10.67
CA SER A 740 62.04 50.50 9.89
C SER A 740 61.20 49.28 10.26
N TRP A 741 60.49 49.31 11.39
CA TRP A 741 59.67 48.22 11.88
C TRP A 741 58.20 48.48 11.62
N HIS A 742 57.50 47.45 11.14
CA HIS A 742 56.10 47.51 10.76
C HIS A 742 55.35 46.43 11.54
N ALA A 743 54.28 46.82 12.23
CA ALA A 743 53.33 45.84 12.76
C ALA A 743 52.57 45.22 11.58
N ILE A 744 52.45 43.89 11.61
CA ILE A 744 51.88 43.08 10.53
C ILE A 744 50.52 42.53 10.92
N GLY A 745 50.38 42.01 12.14
CA GLY A 745 49.14 41.42 12.63
C GLY A 745 49.20 41.14 14.13
N THR A 746 48.08 40.61 14.63
CA THR A 746 47.80 40.27 16.03
C THR A 746 47.55 38.77 16.15
N GLY A 747 47.86 38.17 17.29
CA GLY A 747 47.50 36.78 17.57
C GLY A 747 48.13 36.31 18.87
N ASP A 748 47.48 35.39 19.57
CA ASP A 748 48.02 34.82 20.81
C ASP A 748 49.17 33.84 20.48
N PHE A 749 50.42 34.28 20.59
CA PHE A 749 51.57 33.42 20.33
C PHE A 749 51.92 32.53 21.52
N ASN A 750 51.49 32.90 22.73
CA ASN A 750 52.00 32.32 23.97
C ASN A 750 50.98 31.43 24.71
N GLY A 751 49.72 31.44 24.28
CA GLY A 751 48.61 30.61 24.75
C GLY A 751 47.97 31.12 26.04
N ASP A 752 48.13 32.40 26.39
CA ASP A 752 47.56 33.00 27.60
C ASP A 752 46.16 33.60 27.40
N GLY A 753 45.65 33.59 26.16
CA GLY A 753 44.36 34.17 25.80
C GLY A 753 44.41 35.64 25.40
N ASP A 754 45.55 36.31 25.62
CA ASP A 754 45.77 37.69 25.19
C ASP A 754 46.42 37.72 23.79
N SER A 755 46.06 38.70 22.98
CA SER A 755 46.64 38.93 21.66
C SER A 755 48.03 39.55 21.77
N ASP A 756 49.01 38.95 21.11
CA ASP A 756 50.35 39.48 20.96
C ASP A 756 50.53 40.21 19.61
N ILE A 757 51.68 40.87 19.38
CA ILE A 757 51.94 41.65 18.15
C ILE A 757 53.07 41.02 17.33
N LEU A 758 52.80 40.80 16.04
CA LEU A 758 53.81 40.42 15.04
C LEU A 758 54.37 41.66 14.36
N LEU A 759 55.69 41.83 14.40
CA LEU A 759 56.40 42.91 13.71
C LEU A 759 57.42 42.37 12.71
N GLN A 760 57.62 43.12 11.62
CA GLN A 760 58.69 42.86 10.66
C GLN A 760 59.48 44.12 10.34
N ASN A 761 60.81 44.01 10.30
CA ASN A 761 61.71 45.05 9.87
C ASN A 761 61.89 45.02 8.34
N THR A 762 62.12 46.19 7.74
CA THR A 762 62.49 46.35 6.33
C THR A 762 63.68 45.50 5.84
N ASN A 763 64.57 45.04 6.74
CA ASN A 763 65.66 44.13 6.38
C ASN A 763 65.22 42.66 6.25
N GLY A 764 64.02 42.31 6.69
CA GLY A 764 63.48 40.95 6.73
C GLY A 764 63.19 40.45 8.14
N GLU A 765 63.92 40.93 9.16
CA GLU A 765 63.87 40.42 10.54
C GLU A 765 62.46 40.47 11.13
N VAL A 766 62.01 39.35 11.68
CA VAL A 766 60.69 39.17 12.31
C VAL A 766 60.85 39.17 13.82
N ALA A 767 59.98 39.89 14.53
CA ALA A 767 59.92 39.93 15.98
C ALA A 767 58.49 39.74 16.48
N ILE A 768 58.35 39.14 17.66
CA ILE A 768 57.08 39.04 18.38
C ILE A 768 57.21 39.86 19.66
N TRP A 769 56.16 40.63 19.93
CA TRP A 769 55.95 41.35 21.18
C TRP A 769 54.81 40.69 21.94
N GLN A 770 55.16 40.08 23.08
CA GLN A 770 54.17 39.50 23.96
C GLN A 770 53.52 40.59 24.81
N MET A 771 52.20 40.62 24.84
CA MET A 771 51.41 41.68 25.45
C MET A 771 50.75 41.20 26.75
N ASN A 772 50.31 42.16 27.55
CA ASN A 772 49.39 41.95 28.67
C ASN A 772 48.59 43.24 28.83
N GLY A 773 47.38 43.26 28.29
CA GLY A 773 46.62 44.49 28.05
C GLY A 773 47.43 45.48 27.19
N THR A 774 47.48 46.73 27.63
CA THR A 774 48.20 47.80 26.92
C THR A 774 49.72 47.83 27.21
N SER A 775 50.26 46.85 27.94
CA SER A 775 51.67 46.78 28.34
C SER A 775 52.45 45.71 27.58
N LEU A 776 53.69 46.04 27.19
CA LEU A 776 54.63 45.07 26.60
C LEU A 776 55.24 44.19 27.71
N SER A 777 54.89 42.91 27.71
CA SER A 777 55.40 41.91 28.67
C SER A 777 56.82 41.45 28.29
N SER A 778 57.02 41.09 27.02
CA SER A 778 58.33 40.69 26.50
C SER A 778 58.46 40.99 25.00
N SER A 779 59.70 41.08 24.50
CA SER A 779 59.96 41.26 23.06
C SER A 779 61.16 40.44 22.64
N ALA A 780 61.06 39.69 21.54
CA ALA A 780 62.19 38.94 21.00
C ALA A 780 62.19 38.90 19.47
N ALA A 781 63.40 38.91 18.89
CA ALA A 781 63.60 38.57 17.48
C ALA A 781 63.41 37.06 17.30
N VAL A 782 62.59 36.67 16.32
CA VAL A 782 62.26 35.28 16.01
C VAL A 782 63.28 34.71 15.03
N ALA A 783 63.38 35.30 13.84
CA ALA A 783 64.34 34.95 12.80
C ALA A 783 64.39 36.03 11.70
N ASP A 784 65.43 35.99 10.88
CA ASP A 784 65.60 36.86 9.70
C ASP A 784 65.57 36.00 8.41
N PRO A 785 64.41 35.93 7.72
CA PRO A 785 64.30 35.25 6.43
C PRO A 785 64.90 36.07 5.28
N GLY A 786 65.33 37.32 5.52
CA GLY A 786 65.82 38.25 4.52
C GLY A 786 64.72 39.08 3.84
N PRO A 787 65.10 40.15 3.12
CA PRO A 787 64.18 41.20 2.68
C PRO A 787 63.24 40.79 1.54
N SER A 788 63.42 39.59 0.97
CA SER A 788 62.48 39.05 -0.03
C SER A 788 61.24 38.42 0.59
N TRP A 789 61.27 38.10 1.89
CA TRP A 789 60.18 37.47 2.61
C TRP A 789 59.39 38.51 3.41
N HIS A 790 58.07 38.41 3.32
CA HIS A 790 57.14 39.31 3.97
C HIS A 790 56.21 38.48 4.83
N ALA A 791 56.07 38.84 6.11
CA ALA A 791 55.00 38.30 6.94
C ALA A 791 53.66 38.85 6.42
N ILE A 792 52.66 37.97 6.33
CA ILE A 792 51.35 38.27 5.75
C ILE A 792 50.27 38.32 6.83
N GLY A 793 50.36 37.43 7.83
CA GLY A 793 49.39 37.35 8.92
C GLY A 793 49.71 36.19 9.86
N THR A 794 48.77 35.96 10.77
CA THR A 794 48.86 35.06 11.92
C THR A 794 47.66 34.12 11.97
N GLY A 795 47.86 32.87 12.35
CA GLY A 795 46.78 31.90 12.54
C GLY A 795 47.31 30.58 13.08
N ASP A 796 46.47 29.77 13.73
CA ASP A 796 46.89 28.46 14.27
C ASP A 796 46.89 27.40 13.15
N PHE A 797 48.06 27.13 12.55
CA PHE A 797 48.18 26.19 11.44
C PHE A 797 48.42 24.74 11.90
N ASN A 798 48.55 24.49 13.21
CA ASN A 798 48.86 23.16 13.76
C ASN A 798 47.89 22.67 14.84
N GLY A 799 46.92 23.48 15.26
CA GLY A 799 45.92 23.17 16.27
C GLY A 799 46.47 23.11 17.68
N ALA A 800 47.60 23.78 17.96
CA ALA A 800 48.23 23.77 19.27
C ALA A 800 47.64 24.82 20.25
N GLY A 801 46.75 25.69 19.78
CA GLY A 801 46.24 26.82 20.56
C GLY A 801 47.21 28.02 20.62
N HIS A 802 48.21 28.05 19.73
CA HIS A 802 49.14 29.17 19.57
C HIS A 802 49.05 29.69 18.13
N SER A 803 49.18 31.00 17.95
CA SER A 803 49.26 31.63 16.63
C SER A 803 50.60 31.30 15.97
N ASP A 804 50.55 30.88 14.71
CA ASP A 804 51.70 30.68 13.84
C ASP A 804 51.82 31.84 12.82
N ILE A 805 52.94 31.93 12.10
CA ILE A 805 53.19 33.03 11.13
C ILE A 805 53.11 32.53 9.69
N LEU A 806 52.32 33.22 8.87
CA LEU A 806 52.29 33.04 7.41
C LEU A 806 53.25 34.03 6.74
N LEU A 807 54.19 33.54 5.93
CA LEU A 807 55.12 34.35 5.16
C LEU A 807 54.99 34.08 3.66
N GLN A 808 55.26 35.12 2.86
CA GLN A 808 55.38 35.00 1.41
C GLN A 808 56.66 35.65 0.89
N ASN A 809 57.36 34.93 0.02
CA ASN A 809 58.50 35.45 -0.73
C ASN A 809 58.04 36.27 -1.93
N ALA A 810 58.83 37.27 -2.34
CA ALA A 810 58.62 38.05 -3.55
C ALA A 810 58.51 37.22 -4.85
N ASN A 811 59.01 35.99 -4.88
CA ASN A 811 58.85 35.05 -6.00
C ASN A 811 57.50 34.31 -6.01
N GLY A 812 56.63 34.54 -5.01
CA GLY A 812 55.33 33.89 -4.82
C GLY A 812 55.30 32.76 -3.78
N GLU A 813 56.45 32.22 -3.38
CA GLU A 813 56.55 31.06 -2.48
C GLU A 813 55.98 31.37 -1.10
N VAL A 814 55.21 30.45 -0.53
CA VAL A 814 54.53 30.60 0.76
C VAL A 814 55.20 29.68 1.78
N ALA A 815 55.39 30.16 3.00
CA ALA A 815 55.91 29.37 4.11
C ALA A 815 55.10 29.63 5.38
N VAL A 816 55.04 28.62 6.24
CA VAL A 816 54.46 28.73 7.60
C VAL A 816 55.57 28.48 8.62
N TRP A 817 55.58 29.32 9.64
CA TRP A 817 56.45 29.24 10.81
C TRP A 817 55.59 28.91 12.02
N GLN A 818 55.78 27.70 12.55
CA GLN A 818 55.07 27.23 13.74
C GLN A 818 55.74 27.77 14.99
N MET A 819 54.96 28.36 15.88
CA MET A 819 55.45 29.14 17.02
C MET A 819 55.01 28.55 18.36
N SER A 820 55.78 28.84 19.41
CA SER A 820 55.36 28.70 20.80
C SER A 820 56.02 29.82 21.60
N GLY A 821 55.21 30.80 22.00
CA GLY A 821 55.69 32.11 22.43
C GLY A 821 56.56 32.75 21.34
N THR A 822 57.72 33.28 21.74
CA THR A 822 58.68 33.86 20.79
C THR A 822 59.60 32.81 20.12
N SER A 823 59.39 31.52 20.34
CA SER A 823 60.26 30.45 19.82
C SER A 823 59.71 29.87 18.52
N LEU A 824 60.55 29.83 17.48
CA LEU A 824 60.25 29.12 16.23
C LEU A 824 60.43 27.61 16.43
N ILE A 825 59.34 26.86 16.40
CA ILE A 825 59.30 25.42 16.66
C ILE A 825 59.55 24.61 15.39
N ALA A 826 58.92 25.02 14.29
CA ALA A 826 59.13 24.43 12.97
C ALA A 826 58.93 25.48 11.88
N SER A 827 59.55 25.27 10.72
CA SER A 827 59.31 26.09 9.53
C SER A 827 59.31 25.23 8.27
N GLY A 828 58.48 25.60 7.30
CA GLY A 828 58.40 24.88 6.03
C GLY A 828 57.67 25.65 4.93
N THR A 829 58.07 25.43 3.68
CA THR A 829 57.37 25.93 2.49
C THR A 829 56.07 25.14 2.29
N VAL A 830 54.97 25.84 1.99
CA VAL A 830 53.64 25.27 1.84
C VAL A 830 53.31 25.08 0.37
N GLY A 831 53.20 23.82 -0.05
CA GLY A 831 52.74 23.45 -1.38
C GLY A 831 53.65 23.90 -2.53
N ALA A 832 53.07 24.00 -3.74
CA ALA A 832 53.78 24.47 -4.92
C ALA A 832 53.78 26.01 -4.98
N ASN A 833 54.91 26.62 -5.39
CA ASN A 833 55.01 28.06 -5.52
C ASN A 833 54.00 28.59 -6.58
N PRO A 834 53.01 29.42 -6.19
CA PRO A 834 52.00 29.96 -7.10
C PRO A 834 52.56 31.00 -8.09
N GLY A 835 53.78 31.50 -7.87
CA GLY A 835 54.45 32.48 -8.71
C GLY A 835 54.18 33.93 -8.27
N PRO A 836 54.97 34.89 -8.79
CA PRO A 836 55.03 36.27 -8.28
C PRO A 836 53.79 37.11 -8.58
N SER A 837 52.86 36.63 -9.41
CA SER A 837 51.59 37.31 -9.69
C SER A 837 50.55 37.11 -8.59
N TRP A 838 50.79 36.19 -7.66
CA TRP A 838 49.89 35.89 -6.56
C TRP A 838 50.43 36.50 -5.27
N ARG A 839 49.55 37.16 -4.51
CA ARG A 839 49.86 37.68 -3.17
C ARG A 839 48.92 37.04 -2.17
N ALA A 840 49.48 36.44 -1.11
CA ALA A 840 48.67 36.02 0.03
C ALA A 840 48.07 37.26 0.70
N VAL A 841 46.78 37.21 1.03
CA VAL A 841 46.04 38.36 1.60
C VAL A 841 45.79 38.22 3.11
N GLY A 842 45.98 37.02 3.65
CA GLY A 842 45.79 36.67 5.06
C GLY A 842 45.46 35.18 5.20
N PRO A 843 45.54 34.61 6.41
CA PRO A 843 44.79 33.41 6.77
C PRO A 843 43.28 33.71 6.77
N GLY A 844 42.44 32.69 6.75
CA GLY A 844 40.98 32.85 6.70
C GLY A 844 40.25 31.72 7.40
#